data_AF-A0A2R4MJF4-F1
#
_entry.id   AF-A0A2R4MJF4-F1
#
_cell.length_a   1.000
_cell.length_b   1.000
_cell.length_c   1.000
_cell.angle_alpha   90.00
_cell.angle_beta   90.00
_cell.angle_gamma   90.00
#
_symmetry.space_group_name_H-M   'P 1'
#
loop_
_entity.id
_entity.type
_entity.pdbx_description
1 polymer ?
#
loop_
_entity_poly.entity_id
_entity_poly.type
_entity_poly.pdbx_seq_one_letter_code
_entity_poly.pdbx_strand_id
1 'polypeptide(L)'
;MVDLPRFRVILQARTTSSRLPSKVLLPVGGMALSVLAAKRAARGGADVVVAIPDSAQDRQLARTLTQADLRVIQGPLDDVLGRFLLGTQDLDDSAICVRLTCDNPFPDGDFLSEILENFVTSNARYMAYGNDGQWLPYGLAAEVFYVRELRDADVKSPDDPYVREHVTPTIRAAHQPLMRAPIGGIHADLGYLRCTVDTLEDYLRVAEIFDGVSDPVAIPWRDLVTRLQDRSASALSHPNLILGTVQLGQPYGLRKNAATMKEVEAYAILDEAVKLGCTLDTARAYGESEARIGRHMRARSHNCSVITKLAPLDPQTIEAAEASVSASLTALGQENLDTLLLHRAEHLQACGGRIWQKLNELKNTGKIGTLGVSVQTPRELEQALGYSEVRHIQLPFNLLDWRWWPQIAELRSRPEITVHVRSVFLQGLLSQHLPDSWPIIDGVDPSAILAQLQVLVELFGRSSLADLCIAYVRAFTWIDGIVMGVDSTEQLQEVAELFSNPPLTWADVCIVQQTLPRVVEQLLNPASWPKTPTNFPALSPQKGLPQFTISKPFVVWQDSDVMASFPSLLATTGGILLSFRVAPNERDNSVPGIGHQQHLHPRSSLALTQLDAHFRAKDIALFPVDLFAADQDPNLMRLPNGDIIMSSFAWRPQAYGLTPREGPGFFTEKSSGITSQFWGSFTARSKDEGRSWEPRTYLPGLPEYPDLIPGQRVWHGGRHRGQAVMADDGRLLIGTYDRKDNASAFRCFIYESVDQGETWQFSGPLTDVEDTNIGFAEPTLYRLTNNDLIALHRTFGAEGKLAINRSSDGGYTWNLPELIDDVVGHPFQVVTVSSDWAIVLYAFRSKVSSIKGKFMNRHTGKFEGEELVLRTGAKTQDIGYPCGLLLPNGGLLACYYWINANGTRFIEGVTLTPQ
;
A
#
# COMPACT_ATOMS: atom_id res chain seq x y z
N MET A 1 1.71 22.82 -49.34
CA MET A 1 3.16 22.55 -49.29
C MET A 1 3.81 23.68 -48.53
N VAL A 2 4.38 23.36 -47.38
CA VAL A 2 5.23 24.28 -46.61
C VAL A 2 6.51 24.48 -47.41
N ASP A 3 6.99 25.71 -47.55
CA ASP A 3 8.28 25.98 -48.18
C ASP A 3 9.39 25.53 -47.21
N LEU A 4 10.04 24.40 -47.52
CA LEU A 4 11.05 23.82 -46.63
C LEU A 4 12.41 24.47 -46.89
N PRO A 5 13.16 24.87 -45.84
CA PRO A 5 14.57 25.22 -46.00
C PRO A 5 15.35 24.06 -46.65
N ARG A 6 16.46 24.38 -47.32
CA ARG A 6 17.37 23.37 -47.87
C ARG A 6 17.75 22.39 -46.75
N PHE A 7 17.58 21.09 -46.99
CA PHE A 7 17.87 20.06 -46.01
C PHE A 7 18.78 18.96 -46.57
N ARG A 8 19.49 18.28 -45.67
CA ARG A 8 20.30 17.09 -45.97
C ARG A 8 20.07 16.02 -44.91
N VAL A 9 19.96 14.77 -45.36
CA VAL A 9 19.87 13.60 -44.49
C VAL A 9 21.25 12.96 -44.37
N ILE A 10 21.72 12.76 -43.15
CA ILE A 10 22.98 12.09 -42.86
C ILE A 10 22.70 10.79 -42.11
N LEU A 11 23.02 9.66 -42.75
CA LEU A 11 22.99 8.35 -42.10
C LEU A 11 24.37 8.02 -41.54
N GLN A 12 24.47 7.74 -40.25
CA GLN A 12 25.70 7.21 -39.68
C GLN A 12 25.76 5.68 -39.78
N ALA A 13 26.94 5.14 -40.09
CA ALA A 13 27.19 3.70 -40.15
C ALA A 13 28.62 3.38 -39.71
N ARG A 14 28.82 2.22 -39.08
CA ARG A 14 30.14 1.62 -38.80
C ARG A 14 30.06 0.10 -38.84
N THR A 15 31.16 -0.55 -39.20
CA THR A 15 31.26 -2.02 -39.20
C THR A 15 31.55 -2.60 -37.80
N THR A 16 32.09 -1.80 -36.89
CA THR A 16 32.61 -2.20 -35.57
C THR A 16 31.56 -2.33 -34.45
N SER A 17 30.37 -2.86 -34.74
CA SER A 17 29.37 -3.14 -33.69
C SER A 17 29.77 -4.33 -32.81
N SER A 18 29.59 -4.22 -31.49
CA SER A 18 29.91 -5.28 -30.52
C SER A 18 28.88 -6.43 -30.52
N ARG A 19 27.59 -6.13 -30.71
CA ARG A 19 26.48 -7.09 -30.63
C ARG A 19 26.27 -7.88 -31.92
N LEU A 20 26.47 -7.22 -33.06
CA LEU A 20 26.40 -7.84 -34.39
C LEU A 20 27.43 -7.18 -35.32
N PRO A 21 28.68 -7.66 -35.34
CA PRO A 21 29.73 -7.11 -36.19
C PRO A 21 29.30 -7.09 -37.67
N SER A 22 29.64 -6.00 -38.37
CA SER A 22 29.31 -5.81 -39.80
C SER A 22 27.80 -5.82 -40.13
N LYS A 23 26.89 -5.62 -39.16
CA LYS A 23 25.43 -5.61 -39.37
C LYS A 23 24.95 -4.73 -40.54
N VAL A 24 25.59 -3.58 -40.75
CA VAL A 24 25.29 -2.63 -41.82
C VAL A 24 25.57 -3.17 -43.24
N LEU A 25 26.25 -4.31 -43.37
CA LEU A 25 26.52 -5.03 -44.62
C LEU A 25 25.62 -6.25 -44.83
N LEU A 26 24.81 -6.64 -43.83
CA LEU A 26 23.93 -7.80 -43.96
C LEU A 26 22.84 -7.54 -45.01
N PRO A 27 22.45 -8.56 -45.80
CA PRO A 27 21.47 -8.39 -46.86
C PRO A 27 20.04 -8.34 -46.31
N VAL A 28 19.28 -7.31 -46.66
CA VAL A 28 17.82 -7.16 -46.43
C VAL A 28 17.18 -6.76 -47.75
N GLY A 29 16.14 -7.48 -48.19
CA GLY A 29 15.51 -7.23 -49.49
C GLY A 29 16.48 -7.32 -50.68
N GLY A 30 17.54 -8.15 -50.58
CA GLY A 30 18.57 -8.29 -51.62
C GLY A 30 19.61 -7.15 -51.69
N MET A 31 19.57 -6.18 -50.77
CA MET A 31 20.57 -5.09 -50.69
C MET A 31 21.29 -5.13 -49.34
N ALA A 32 22.53 -4.61 -49.28
CA ALA A 32 23.17 -4.36 -47.99
C ALA A 32 22.32 -3.39 -47.15
N LEU A 33 22.16 -3.66 -45.85
CA LEU A 33 21.30 -2.89 -44.95
C LEU A 33 21.55 -1.37 -45.01
N SER A 34 22.81 -0.96 -45.05
CA SER A 34 23.21 0.45 -45.20
C SER A 34 22.77 1.08 -46.53
N VAL A 35 22.84 0.32 -47.63
CA VAL A 35 22.37 0.75 -48.95
C VAL A 35 20.85 0.86 -48.96
N LEU A 36 20.14 -0.11 -48.38
CA LEU A 36 18.68 -0.09 -48.29
C LEU A 36 18.19 1.13 -47.50
N ALA A 37 18.72 1.35 -46.30
CA ALA A 37 18.34 2.49 -45.46
C ALA A 37 18.59 3.84 -46.17
N ALA A 38 19.75 4.00 -46.81
CA ALA A 38 20.08 5.23 -47.52
C ALA A 38 19.19 5.46 -48.76
N LYS A 39 18.90 4.42 -49.54
CA LYS A 39 18.02 4.53 -50.71
C LYS A 39 16.56 4.81 -50.33
N ARG A 40 16.09 4.22 -49.22
CA ARG A 40 14.75 4.51 -48.67
C ARG A 40 14.64 5.97 -48.22
N ALA A 41 15.64 6.48 -47.50
CA ALA A 41 15.72 7.90 -47.14
C ALA A 41 15.81 8.84 -48.34
N ALA A 42 16.44 8.41 -49.45
CA ALA A 42 16.55 9.19 -50.69
C ALA A 42 15.25 9.19 -51.52
N ARG A 43 14.25 8.38 -51.15
CA ARG A 43 12.97 8.33 -51.87
C ARG A 43 12.32 9.71 -51.87
N GLY A 44 11.84 10.17 -53.03
CA GLY A 44 11.34 11.53 -53.20
C GLY A 44 12.42 12.59 -53.49
N GLY A 45 13.68 12.19 -53.64
CA GLY A 45 14.77 13.07 -54.11
C GLY A 45 15.53 13.81 -53.02
N ALA A 46 15.49 13.34 -51.77
CA ALA A 46 16.25 13.95 -50.67
C ALA A 46 17.77 13.89 -50.91
N ASP A 47 18.49 14.95 -50.53
CA ASP A 47 19.96 14.96 -50.51
C ASP A 47 20.46 14.09 -49.35
N VAL A 48 20.99 12.91 -49.67
CA VAL A 48 21.40 11.88 -48.71
C VAL A 48 22.92 11.68 -48.73
N VAL A 49 23.51 11.65 -47.54
CA VAL A 49 24.93 11.36 -47.31
C VAL A 49 25.06 10.26 -46.26
N VAL A 50 26.02 9.34 -46.46
CA VAL A 50 26.36 8.32 -45.46
C VAL A 50 27.71 8.64 -44.83
N ALA A 51 27.72 8.85 -43.52
CA ALA A 51 28.90 9.17 -42.72
C ALA A 51 29.48 7.91 -42.07
N ILE A 52 30.71 7.52 -42.45
CA ILE A 52 31.36 6.29 -42.00
C ILE A 52 32.78 6.57 -41.46
N PRO A 53 33.35 5.68 -40.63
CA PRO A 53 34.75 5.80 -40.24
C PRO A 53 35.71 5.66 -41.43
N ASP A 54 36.86 6.33 -41.36
CA ASP A 54 37.99 6.18 -42.30
C ASP A 54 38.90 4.97 -41.98
N SER A 55 38.44 4.10 -41.08
CA SER A 55 39.17 2.93 -40.62
C SER A 55 39.37 1.88 -41.72
N ALA A 56 40.41 1.06 -41.59
CA ALA A 56 40.66 -0.04 -42.54
C ALA A 56 39.51 -1.07 -42.59
N GLN A 57 38.77 -1.23 -41.49
CA GLN A 57 37.66 -2.19 -41.37
C GLN A 57 36.41 -1.72 -42.15
N ASP A 58 36.24 -0.40 -42.30
CA ASP A 58 35.10 0.20 -43.00
C ASP A 58 35.32 0.38 -44.51
N ARG A 59 36.48 -0.02 -45.05
CA ARG A 59 36.76 0.05 -46.51
C ARG A 59 35.73 -0.71 -47.35
N GLN A 60 35.26 -1.87 -46.86
CA GLN A 60 34.24 -2.64 -47.57
C GLN A 60 32.91 -1.90 -47.59
N LEU A 61 32.53 -1.26 -46.47
CA LEU A 61 31.33 -0.42 -46.39
C LEU A 61 31.42 0.77 -47.36
N ALA A 62 32.56 1.47 -47.40
CA ALA A 62 32.80 2.55 -48.35
C ALA A 62 32.59 2.09 -49.81
N ARG A 63 33.20 0.96 -50.20
CA ARG A 63 33.05 0.40 -51.55
C ARG A 63 31.60 0.05 -51.87
N THR A 64 30.91 -0.64 -50.96
CA THR A 64 29.51 -1.03 -51.12
C THR A 64 28.61 0.19 -51.33
N LEU A 65 28.81 1.26 -50.56
CA LEU A 65 28.03 2.49 -50.67
C LEU A 65 28.32 3.24 -51.98
N THR A 66 29.59 3.39 -52.37
CA THR A 66 29.97 4.05 -53.64
C THR A 66 29.50 3.27 -54.86
N GLN A 67 29.56 1.93 -54.84
CA GLN A 67 29.02 1.09 -55.91
C GLN A 67 27.49 1.19 -56.05
N ALA A 68 26.81 1.62 -54.99
CA ALA A 68 25.38 1.88 -54.99
C ALA A 68 25.03 3.34 -55.33
N ASP A 69 26.00 4.13 -55.83
CA ASP A 69 25.89 5.55 -56.20
C ASP A 69 25.50 6.48 -55.04
N LEU A 70 25.90 6.14 -53.80
CA LEU A 70 25.65 6.97 -52.62
C LEU A 70 26.85 7.87 -52.28
N ARG A 71 26.57 9.11 -51.85
CA ARG A 71 27.60 10.05 -51.37
C ARG A 71 28.08 9.61 -49.98
N VAL A 72 29.40 9.48 -49.83
CA VAL A 72 30.05 9.00 -48.61
C VAL A 72 30.95 10.08 -48.02
N ILE A 73 30.88 10.28 -46.70
CA ILE A 73 31.80 11.11 -45.92
C ILE A 73 32.57 10.20 -44.96
N GLN A 74 33.88 10.40 -44.87
CA GLN A 74 34.77 9.62 -44.03
C GLN A 74 35.47 10.51 -43.00
N GLY A 75 35.71 9.98 -41.82
CA GLY A 75 36.45 10.65 -40.74
C GLY A 75 36.71 9.72 -39.55
N PRO A 76 37.33 10.20 -38.46
CA PRO A 76 37.76 9.37 -37.34
C PRO A 76 36.61 8.60 -36.70
N LEU A 77 36.81 7.33 -36.31
CA LEU A 77 35.78 6.45 -35.75
C LEU A 77 34.98 7.10 -34.59
N ASP A 78 35.71 7.66 -33.63
CA ASP A 78 35.18 8.18 -32.37
C ASP A 78 34.65 9.63 -32.46
N ASP A 79 34.76 10.26 -33.63
CA ASP A 79 34.25 11.61 -33.87
C ASP A 79 33.11 11.60 -34.89
N VAL A 80 31.93 11.18 -34.44
CA VAL A 80 30.72 11.14 -35.26
C VAL A 80 30.26 12.58 -35.57
N LEU A 81 30.31 13.48 -34.59
CA LEU A 81 30.01 14.90 -34.76
C LEU A 81 30.85 15.54 -35.88
N GLY A 82 32.16 15.28 -35.90
CA GLY A 82 33.06 15.75 -36.95
C GLY A 82 32.66 15.28 -38.35
N ARG A 83 32.20 14.03 -38.49
CA ARG A 83 31.67 13.53 -39.77
C ARG A 83 30.37 14.24 -40.19
N PHE A 84 29.51 14.61 -39.25
CA PHE A 84 28.32 15.41 -39.53
C PHE A 84 28.68 16.84 -39.96
N LEU A 85 29.70 17.46 -39.36
CA LEU A 85 30.21 18.79 -39.76
C LEU A 85 30.77 18.75 -41.18
N LEU A 86 31.59 17.74 -41.51
CA LEU A 86 32.09 17.53 -42.88
C LEU A 86 30.93 17.30 -43.87
N GLY A 87 29.91 16.55 -43.46
CA GLY A 87 28.71 16.28 -44.25
C GLY A 87 27.80 17.49 -44.45
N THR A 88 27.96 18.58 -43.70
CA THR A 88 27.14 19.80 -43.79
C THR A 88 27.96 21.06 -44.12
N GLN A 89 29.26 20.93 -44.43
CA GLN A 89 30.15 22.07 -44.66
C GLN A 89 29.72 23.00 -45.83
N ASP A 90 29.05 22.45 -46.85
CA ASP A 90 28.54 23.18 -48.01
C ASP A 90 27.12 23.77 -47.81
N LEU A 91 26.59 23.69 -46.59
CA LEU A 91 25.27 24.20 -46.22
C LEU A 91 25.38 25.44 -45.33
N ASP A 92 24.43 26.36 -45.50
CA ASP A 92 24.30 27.55 -44.65
C ASP A 92 23.72 27.21 -43.27
N ASP A 93 23.88 28.11 -42.30
CA ASP A 93 23.40 27.94 -40.92
C ASP A 93 21.89 27.71 -40.79
N SER A 94 21.10 28.20 -41.74
CA SER A 94 19.65 28.04 -41.81
C SER A 94 19.19 26.74 -42.45
N ALA A 95 20.10 25.94 -43.02
CA ALA A 95 19.78 24.64 -43.58
C ALA A 95 19.44 23.62 -42.49
N ILE A 96 18.66 22.60 -42.84
CA ILE A 96 18.24 21.54 -41.92
C ILE A 96 19.13 20.30 -42.10
N CYS A 97 19.58 19.72 -41.00
CA CYS A 97 20.23 18.42 -40.95
C CYS A 97 19.27 17.40 -40.33
N VAL A 98 19.04 16.28 -41.02
CA VAL A 98 18.29 15.13 -40.50
C VAL A 98 19.26 14.00 -40.21
N ARG A 99 19.36 13.59 -38.95
CA ARG A 99 20.18 12.48 -38.49
C ARG A 99 19.38 11.18 -38.51
N LEU A 100 19.92 10.18 -39.19
CA LEU A 100 19.44 8.79 -39.24
C LEU A 100 20.60 7.82 -38.97
N THR A 101 20.29 6.53 -38.81
CA THR A 101 21.30 5.46 -38.69
C THR A 101 21.05 4.36 -39.72
N CYS A 102 22.12 3.75 -40.25
CA CYS A 102 21.99 2.73 -41.29
C CYS A 102 21.47 1.38 -40.80
N ASP A 103 21.41 1.14 -39.50
CA ASP A 103 20.86 -0.07 -38.88
C ASP A 103 19.33 -0.01 -38.65
N ASN A 104 18.71 1.07 -39.12
CA ASN A 104 17.28 1.35 -39.02
C ASN A 104 16.73 1.53 -40.46
N PRO A 105 16.25 0.46 -41.12
CA PRO A 105 15.86 0.52 -42.52
C PRO A 105 14.45 1.05 -42.78
N PHE A 106 13.63 1.25 -41.76
CA PHE A 106 12.22 1.65 -41.96
C PHE A 106 12.00 3.10 -42.39
N PRO A 107 12.73 4.11 -41.84
CA PRO A 107 12.62 5.49 -42.31
C PRO A 107 12.73 5.61 -43.83
N ASP A 108 11.80 6.34 -44.44
CA ASP A 108 11.76 6.60 -45.87
C ASP A 108 11.39 8.05 -46.18
N GLY A 109 11.30 8.40 -47.46
CA GLY A 109 10.94 9.74 -47.91
C GLY A 109 9.61 10.29 -47.39
N ASP A 110 8.61 9.45 -47.16
CA ASP A 110 7.30 9.91 -46.67
C ASP A 110 7.39 10.25 -45.18
N PHE A 111 8.08 9.40 -44.41
CA PHE A 111 8.39 9.69 -43.01
C PHE A 111 9.19 10.98 -42.88
N LEU A 112 10.22 11.17 -43.73
CA LEU A 112 11.03 12.38 -43.74
C LEU A 112 10.22 13.65 -44.07
N SER A 113 9.31 13.56 -45.05
CA SER A 113 8.47 14.68 -45.44
C SER A 113 7.59 15.15 -44.28
N GLU A 114 6.97 14.20 -43.58
CA GLU A 114 6.07 14.48 -42.46
C GLU A 114 6.79 15.11 -41.26
N ILE A 115 7.98 14.59 -40.89
CA ILE A 115 8.74 15.16 -39.78
C ILE A 115 9.35 16.53 -40.11
N LEU A 116 9.70 16.79 -41.38
CA LEU A 116 10.22 18.08 -41.82
C LEU A 116 9.12 19.15 -41.83
N GLU A 117 7.92 18.80 -42.29
CA GLU A 117 6.75 19.68 -42.22
C GLU A 117 6.43 20.04 -40.76
N ASN A 118 6.42 19.05 -39.87
CA ASN A 118 6.24 19.25 -38.43
C ASN A 118 7.33 20.14 -37.81
N PHE A 119 8.60 19.94 -38.19
CA PHE A 119 9.72 20.73 -37.70
C PHE A 119 9.59 22.21 -38.08
N VAL A 120 9.26 22.50 -39.33
CA VAL A 120 9.14 23.89 -39.83
C VAL A 120 7.88 24.57 -39.28
N THR A 121 6.74 23.87 -39.27
CA THR A 121 5.46 24.45 -38.80
C THR A 121 5.43 24.73 -37.31
N SER A 122 6.12 23.92 -36.50
CA SER A 122 6.25 24.14 -35.06
C SER A 122 7.29 25.21 -34.69
N ASN A 123 8.04 25.74 -35.66
CA ASN A 123 9.17 26.64 -35.44
C ASN A 123 10.19 26.08 -34.42
N ALA A 124 10.38 24.75 -34.41
CA ALA A 124 11.31 24.08 -33.52
C ALA A 124 12.76 24.33 -33.95
N ARG A 125 13.70 24.31 -32.99
CA ARG A 125 15.15 24.31 -33.26
C ARG A 125 15.74 22.90 -33.28
N TYR A 126 15.08 21.98 -32.60
CA TYR A 126 15.41 20.56 -32.55
C TYR A 126 14.12 19.76 -32.42
N MET A 127 14.04 18.62 -33.12
CA MET A 127 12.92 17.68 -33.01
C MET A 127 13.44 16.26 -33.19
N ALA A 128 12.88 15.32 -32.44
CA ALA A 128 13.24 13.92 -32.54
C ALA A 128 11.99 13.05 -32.60
N TYR A 129 12.01 12.09 -33.52
CA TYR A 129 11.02 11.04 -33.67
C TYR A 129 11.70 9.70 -33.42
N GLY A 130 11.00 8.79 -32.73
CA GLY A 130 11.48 7.45 -32.42
C GLY A 130 12.62 7.38 -31.39
N ASN A 131 13.03 6.15 -31.06
CA ASN A 131 14.08 5.77 -30.09
C ASN A 131 13.83 6.10 -28.61
N ASP A 132 12.67 6.66 -28.25
CA ASP A 132 12.20 6.81 -26.86
C ASP A 132 11.16 5.73 -26.46
N GLY A 133 10.86 4.81 -27.37
CA GLY A 133 9.98 3.66 -27.15
C GLY A 133 8.52 4.06 -27.03
N GLN A 134 8.11 5.15 -27.69
CA GLN A 134 6.73 5.63 -27.72
C GLN A 134 6.35 6.06 -29.15
N TRP A 135 5.08 5.91 -29.52
CA TRP A 135 4.41 6.34 -30.76
C TRP A 135 4.82 5.60 -32.04
N LEU A 136 6.12 5.33 -32.21
CA LEU A 136 6.68 4.69 -33.40
C LEU A 136 7.45 3.43 -33.00
N PRO A 137 7.52 2.41 -33.88
CA PRO A 137 8.38 1.25 -33.68
C PRO A 137 9.82 1.66 -33.33
N TYR A 138 10.44 0.96 -32.38
CA TYR A 138 11.84 1.18 -32.06
C TYR A 138 12.72 0.89 -33.29
N GLY A 139 13.44 1.90 -33.76
CA GLY A 139 14.17 1.89 -35.03
C GLY A 139 13.53 2.72 -36.16
N LEU A 140 12.27 3.16 -36.04
CA LEU A 140 11.71 4.19 -36.92
C LEU A 140 11.96 5.55 -36.27
N ALA A 141 13.17 6.07 -36.48
CA ALA A 141 13.65 7.23 -35.76
C ALA A 141 14.42 8.22 -36.64
N ALA A 142 14.33 9.50 -36.31
CA ALA A 142 15.06 10.59 -36.91
C ALA A 142 15.22 11.74 -35.92
N GLU A 143 16.34 12.47 -36.00
CA GLU A 143 16.51 13.74 -35.31
C GLU A 143 16.72 14.86 -36.34
N VAL A 144 16.03 15.97 -36.16
CA VAL A 144 15.97 17.11 -37.08
C VAL A 144 16.43 18.37 -36.34
N PHE A 145 17.40 19.09 -36.90
CA PHE A 145 17.92 20.33 -36.33
C PHE A 145 18.55 21.21 -37.40
N TYR A 146 18.76 22.49 -37.10
CA TYR A 146 19.47 23.39 -38.02
C TYR A 146 20.99 23.16 -37.97
N VAL A 147 21.68 23.38 -39.09
CA VAL A 147 23.14 23.26 -39.19
C VAL A 147 23.86 24.16 -38.19
N ARG A 148 23.32 25.34 -37.88
CA ARG A 148 23.85 26.21 -36.81
C ARG A 148 23.92 25.51 -35.45
N GLU A 149 22.96 24.65 -35.11
CA GLU A 149 22.93 23.97 -33.81
C GLU A 149 24.06 22.92 -33.72
N LEU A 150 24.39 22.29 -34.85
CA LEU A 150 25.49 21.34 -34.98
C LEU A 150 26.85 22.05 -34.79
N ARG A 151 27.01 23.23 -35.40
CA ARG A 151 28.22 24.07 -35.25
C ARG A 151 28.34 24.59 -33.82
N ASP A 152 27.24 25.02 -33.22
CA ASP A 152 27.20 25.43 -31.81
C ASP A 152 27.59 24.29 -30.86
N ALA A 153 27.17 23.06 -31.15
CA ALA A 153 27.54 21.88 -30.36
C ALA A 153 29.06 21.61 -30.39
N ASP A 154 29.68 21.73 -31.57
CA ASP A 154 31.13 21.60 -31.75
C ASP A 154 31.92 22.65 -30.96
N VAL A 155 31.46 23.92 -30.99
CA VAL A 155 32.10 25.02 -30.26
C VAL A 155 31.95 24.88 -28.75
N LYS A 156 30.79 24.43 -28.25
CA LYS A 156 30.50 24.32 -26.81
C LYS A 156 31.13 23.09 -26.15
N SER A 157 31.37 22.04 -26.91
CA SER A 157 31.82 20.75 -26.38
C SER A 157 32.93 20.14 -27.25
N PRO A 158 34.06 20.86 -27.48
CA PRO A 158 35.06 20.45 -28.46
C PRO A 158 35.76 19.14 -28.08
N ASP A 159 35.93 18.86 -26.79
CA ASP A 159 36.68 17.70 -26.29
C ASP A 159 35.81 16.70 -25.51
N ASP A 160 34.47 16.78 -25.61
CA ASP A 160 33.55 15.87 -24.91
C ASP A 160 33.33 14.58 -25.73
N PRO A 161 33.83 13.41 -25.27
CA PRO A 161 33.71 12.16 -26.03
C PRO A 161 32.26 11.72 -26.25
N TYR A 162 31.37 12.00 -25.29
CA TYR A 162 29.96 11.62 -25.37
C TYR A 162 29.24 12.46 -26.43
N VAL A 163 29.52 13.77 -26.48
CA VAL A 163 28.97 14.65 -27.52
C VAL A 163 29.54 14.29 -28.90
N ARG A 164 30.83 13.97 -28.98
CA ARG A 164 31.51 13.53 -30.21
C ARG A 164 30.92 12.23 -30.77
N GLU A 165 30.55 11.27 -29.93
CA GLU A 165 29.93 10.01 -30.36
C GLU A 165 28.42 10.16 -30.66
N HIS A 166 27.67 10.92 -29.85
CA HIS A 166 26.20 10.94 -29.94
C HIS A 166 25.61 12.12 -30.72
N VAL A 167 26.43 13.12 -31.10
CA VAL A 167 26.09 14.29 -31.93
C VAL A 167 25.11 15.27 -31.30
N THR A 168 23.91 14.83 -30.93
CA THR A 168 22.79 15.67 -30.49
C THR A 168 22.62 15.92 -28.98
N PRO A 169 23.39 15.38 -28.01
CA PRO A 169 23.12 15.60 -26.58
C PRO A 169 22.98 17.06 -26.16
N THR A 170 23.88 17.94 -26.61
CA THR A 170 23.87 19.37 -26.27
C THR A 170 22.72 20.12 -26.95
N ILE A 171 22.45 19.79 -28.22
CA ILE A 171 21.34 20.36 -28.99
C ILE A 171 20.00 20.00 -28.34
N ARG A 172 19.84 18.72 -27.97
CA ARG A 172 18.66 18.20 -27.28
C ARG A 172 18.48 18.90 -25.93
N ALA A 173 19.51 18.98 -25.11
CA ALA A 173 19.44 19.65 -23.82
C ALA A 173 19.01 21.12 -23.92
N ALA A 174 19.41 21.82 -25.00
CA ALA A 174 19.09 23.23 -25.20
C ALA A 174 17.69 23.48 -25.80
N HIS A 175 17.20 22.57 -26.64
CA HIS A 175 16.10 22.87 -27.57
C HIS A 175 15.00 21.80 -27.63
N GLN A 176 15.06 20.77 -26.79
CA GLN A 176 14.02 19.73 -26.79
C GLN A 176 12.66 20.33 -26.45
N PRO A 177 11.65 20.19 -27.34
CA PRO A 177 10.34 20.74 -27.10
C PRO A 177 9.61 19.96 -26.00
N LEU A 178 8.80 20.67 -25.20
CA LEU A 178 7.94 20.07 -24.16
C LEU A 178 6.87 19.15 -24.76
N MET A 179 6.40 19.45 -25.96
CA MET A 179 5.39 18.68 -26.71
C MET A 179 5.90 18.40 -28.12
N ARG A 180 5.72 17.16 -28.60
CA ARG A 180 6.10 16.78 -29.97
C ARG A 180 4.87 16.84 -30.88
N ALA A 181 5.09 17.29 -32.11
CA ALA A 181 4.05 17.26 -33.13
C ALA A 181 3.75 15.79 -33.51
N PRO A 182 2.49 15.35 -33.50
CA PRO A 182 2.12 13.98 -33.81
C PRO A 182 2.39 13.65 -35.29
N ILE A 183 2.62 12.37 -35.57
CA ILE A 183 2.58 11.82 -36.92
C ILE A 183 1.13 11.42 -37.22
N GLY A 184 0.58 11.94 -38.31
CA GLY A 184 -0.79 11.72 -38.75
C GLY A 184 -1.11 10.24 -38.95
N GLY A 185 -2.34 9.85 -38.64
CA GLY A 185 -2.85 8.49 -38.84
C GLY A 185 -2.28 7.43 -37.90
N ILE A 186 -1.43 7.80 -36.93
CA ILE A 186 -1.02 6.91 -35.84
C ILE A 186 -1.79 7.27 -34.59
N HIS A 187 -2.73 6.41 -34.21
CA HIS A 187 -3.60 6.60 -33.05
C HIS A 187 -3.27 5.65 -31.88
N ALA A 188 -2.35 4.70 -32.09
CA ALA A 188 -1.90 3.74 -31.11
C ALA A 188 -0.39 3.86 -30.89
N ASP A 189 0.09 3.57 -29.68
CA ASP A 189 1.53 3.48 -29.42
C ASP A 189 2.09 2.22 -30.08
N LEU A 190 3.01 2.40 -31.03
CA LEU A 190 3.67 1.31 -31.75
C LEU A 190 5.07 1.02 -31.24
N GLY A 191 5.48 1.59 -30.10
CA GLY A 191 6.79 1.42 -29.48
C GLY A 191 7.11 -0.02 -29.07
N TYR A 192 6.10 -0.89 -28.95
CA TYR A 192 6.27 -2.33 -28.73
C TYR A 192 6.81 -3.07 -29.95
N LEU A 193 6.71 -2.46 -31.14
CA LEU A 193 7.27 -3.01 -32.37
C LEU A 193 8.74 -2.61 -32.49
N ARG A 194 9.56 -3.51 -33.02
CA ARG A 194 11.01 -3.30 -33.14
C ARG A 194 11.47 -3.55 -34.58
N CYS A 195 11.99 -2.50 -35.20
CA CYS A 195 12.45 -2.46 -36.59
C CYS A 195 13.93 -2.04 -36.76
N THR A 196 14.68 -1.94 -35.66
CA THR A 196 16.15 -1.81 -35.70
C THR A 196 16.82 -3.15 -35.98
N VAL A 197 18.10 -3.12 -36.38
CA VAL A 197 18.98 -4.29 -36.49
C VAL A 197 20.18 -4.13 -35.55
N ASP A 198 20.07 -4.62 -34.31
CA ASP A 198 21.17 -4.61 -33.32
C ASP A 198 21.76 -5.99 -33.04
N THR A 199 20.93 -7.03 -33.16
CA THR A 199 21.24 -8.42 -32.87
C THR A 199 20.88 -9.31 -34.07
N LEU A 200 21.31 -10.58 -34.05
CA LEU A 200 20.93 -11.53 -35.10
C LEU A 200 19.40 -11.73 -35.16
N GLU A 201 18.72 -11.75 -34.01
CA GLU A 201 17.27 -11.88 -33.95
C GLU A 201 16.57 -10.67 -34.58
N ASP A 202 17.06 -9.46 -34.29
CA ASP A 202 16.59 -8.24 -34.94
C ASP A 202 16.77 -8.31 -36.47
N TYR A 203 17.92 -8.78 -36.94
CA TYR A 203 18.18 -8.98 -38.36
C TYR A 203 17.18 -9.96 -38.99
N LEU A 204 16.95 -11.12 -38.36
CA LEU A 204 16.03 -12.13 -38.89
C LEU A 204 14.59 -11.58 -38.95
N ARG A 205 14.16 -10.85 -37.92
CA ARG A 205 12.84 -10.19 -37.88
C ARG A 205 12.70 -9.18 -39.01
N VAL A 206 13.68 -8.27 -39.15
CA VAL A 206 13.63 -7.25 -40.22
C VAL A 206 13.71 -7.90 -41.60
N ALA A 207 14.58 -8.88 -41.81
CA ALA A 207 14.70 -9.59 -43.07
C ALA A 207 13.37 -10.28 -43.48
N GLU A 208 12.69 -10.90 -42.52
CA GLU A 208 11.35 -11.51 -42.71
C GLU A 208 10.31 -10.47 -43.13
N ILE A 209 10.30 -9.28 -42.53
CA ILE A 209 9.35 -8.21 -42.89
C ILE A 209 9.59 -7.67 -44.30
N PHE A 210 10.80 -7.75 -44.83
CA PHE A 210 11.09 -7.41 -46.22
C PHE A 210 10.93 -8.60 -47.18
N ASP A 211 10.66 -9.81 -46.68
CA ASP A 211 10.50 -10.99 -47.53
C ASP A 211 9.22 -10.89 -48.39
N GLY A 212 9.33 -11.32 -49.64
CA GLY A 212 8.28 -11.20 -50.64
C GLY A 212 7.92 -9.75 -51.06
N VAL A 213 8.64 -8.73 -50.60
CA VAL A 213 8.48 -7.34 -51.09
C VAL A 213 9.18 -7.19 -52.44
N SER A 214 8.43 -6.85 -53.49
CA SER A 214 8.97 -6.74 -54.86
C SER A 214 9.96 -5.58 -55.04
N ASP A 215 9.70 -4.45 -54.39
CA ASP A 215 10.59 -3.29 -54.33
C ASP A 215 10.80 -2.83 -52.87
N PRO A 216 11.90 -3.23 -52.23
CA PRO A 216 12.17 -2.91 -50.82
C PRO A 216 12.49 -1.43 -50.59
N VAL A 217 12.83 -0.67 -51.63
CA VAL A 217 13.06 0.78 -51.54
C VAL A 217 11.72 1.53 -51.62
N ALA A 218 10.80 1.08 -52.48
CA ALA A 218 9.53 1.76 -52.71
C ALA A 218 8.46 1.51 -51.64
N ILE A 219 8.47 0.37 -50.94
CA ILE A 219 7.45 0.05 -49.93
C ILE A 219 7.35 1.16 -48.85
N PRO A 220 6.16 1.73 -48.59
CA PRO A 220 5.97 2.73 -47.55
C PRO A 220 6.33 2.20 -46.16
N TRP A 221 6.89 3.07 -45.31
CA TRP A 221 7.21 2.70 -43.93
C TRP A 221 5.96 2.23 -43.17
N ARG A 222 4.79 2.81 -43.44
CA ARG A 222 3.51 2.43 -42.82
C ARG A 222 3.15 0.97 -43.11
N ASP A 223 3.34 0.51 -44.33
CA ASP A 223 3.07 -0.88 -44.72
C ASP A 223 4.03 -1.86 -44.04
N LEU A 224 5.31 -1.47 -43.89
CA LEU A 224 6.28 -2.25 -43.11
C LEU A 224 5.89 -2.33 -41.64
N VAL A 225 5.31 -1.27 -41.07
CA VAL A 225 4.77 -1.27 -39.72
C VAL A 225 3.53 -2.16 -39.60
N THR A 226 2.62 -2.14 -40.57
CA THR A 226 1.46 -3.06 -40.60
C THR A 226 1.92 -4.52 -40.63
N ARG A 227 2.90 -4.85 -41.47
CA ARG A 227 3.50 -6.20 -41.49
C ARG A 227 4.11 -6.62 -40.15
N LEU A 228 4.70 -5.68 -39.41
CA LEU A 228 5.18 -5.92 -38.05
C LEU A 228 4.03 -6.19 -37.06
N GLN A 229 2.90 -5.49 -37.20
CA GLN A 229 1.72 -5.66 -36.34
C GLN A 229 1.07 -7.03 -36.55
N ASP A 230 0.85 -7.43 -37.81
CA ASP A 230 0.21 -8.71 -38.16
C ASP A 230 1.00 -9.91 -37.63
N ARG A 231 2.34 -9.81 -37.66
CA ARG A 231 3.23 -10.81 -37.06
C ARG A 231 3.01 -10.94 -35.55
N SER A 232 2.78 -9.83 -34.85
CA SER A 232 2.59 -9.81 -33.39
C SER A 232 1.23 -10.36 -32.93
N ALA A 233 0.20 -10.37 -33.79
CA ALA A 233 -1.17 -10.78 -33.43
C ALA A 233 -1.41 -12.30 -33.52
N SER A 234 -0.47 -13.07 -34.07
CA SER A 234 -0.71 -14.47 -34.49
C SER A 234 -0.35 -15.57 -33.47
N ALA A 235 -0.20 -15.27 -32.18
CA ALA A 235 0.00 -16.29 -31.15
C ALA A 235 -0.75 -15.96 -29.84
N LEU A 236 -1.63 -16.86 -29.37
CA LEU A 236 -2.20 -16.88 -28.00
C LEU A 236 -1.13 -17.31 -26.97
N SER A 237 0.02 -16.66 -27.02
CA SER A 237 1.09 -16.78 -26.05
C SER A 237 1.26 -15.40 -25.44
N HIS A 238 1.18 -15.30 -24.12
CA HIS A 238 1.46 -14.07 -23.40
C HIS A 238 2.83 -14.19 -22.73
N PRO A 239 3.96 -14.10 -23.47
CA PRO A 239 5.29 -14.27 -22.90
C PRO A 239 5.59 -13.25 -21.77
N ASN A 240 4.89 -12.12 -21.77
CA ASN A 240 5.04 -11.05 -20.78
C ASN A 240 4.12 -11.23 -19.56
N LEU A 241 3.24 -12.25 -19.53
CA LEU A 241 2.47 -12.63 -18.36
C LEU A 241 3.27 -13.65 -17.54
N ILE A 242 3.65 -13.24 -16.33
CA ILE A 242 4.46 -14.06 -15.42
C ILE A 242 3.56 -14.50 -14.27
N LEU A 243 3.47 -15.81 -14.02
CA LEU A 243 2.69 -16.31 -12.90
C LEU A 243 3.50 -16.18 -11.61
N GLY A 244 3.07 -15.32 -10.69
CA GLY A 244 3.57 -15.27 -9.33
C GLY A 244 3.03 -16.45 -8.52
N THR A 245 3.92 -17.21 -7.86
CA THR A 245 3.59 -18.52 -7.28
C THR A 245 3.62 -18.56 -5.75
N VAL A 246 3.60 -17.42 -5.07
CA VAL A 246 3.64 -17.37 -3.60
C VAL A 246 2.43 -18.09 -2.97
N GLN A 247 1.24 -17.94 -3.56
CA GLN A 247 -0.01 -18.59 -3.13
C GLN A 247 0.05 -20.12 -3.21
N LEU A 248 0.89 -20.65 -4.11
CA LEU A 248 1.06 -22.10 -4.24
C LEU A 248 1.78 -22.69 -3.04
N GLY A 249 2.62 -21.91 -2.35
CA GLY A 249 3.45 -22.40 -1.26
C GLY A 249 3.02 -21.97 0.13
N GLN A 250 2.29 -20.85 0.25
CA GLN A 250 1.81 -20.31 1.51
C GLN A 250 0.67 -19.29 1.32
N PRO A 251 -0.14 -18.99 2.35
CA PRO A 251 -1.14 -17.93 2.29
C PRO A 251 -0.48 -16.55 2.04
N TYR A 252 -1.08 -15.73 1.17
CA TYR A 252 -0.51 -14.43 0.77
C TYR A 252 -1.60 -13.39 0.42
N GLY A 253 -1.24 -12.09 0.43
CA GLY A 253 -2.13 -10.99 0.08
C GLY A 253 -3.37 -10.90 0.98
N LEU A 254 -4.54 -10.65 0.39
CA LEU A 254 -5.83 -10.63 1.09
C LEU A 254 -6.18 -11.98 1.75
N ARG A 255 -5.57 -13.08 1.31
CA ARG A 255 -5.73 -14.43 1.87
C ARG A 255 -4.63 -14.82 2.85
N LYS A 256 -3.86 -13.88 3.42
CA LYS A 256 -2.81 -14.17 4.41
C LYS A 256 -3.25 -15.05 5.61
N ASN A 257 -4.55 -15.11 5.90
CA ASN A 257 -5.15 -15.89 6.98
C ASN A 257 -5.84 -17.20 6.50
N ALA A 258 -5.80 -17.52 5.20
CA ALA A 258 -6.39 -18.74 4.66
C ALA A 258 -5.52 -19.98 4.90
N ALA A 259 -6.08 -21.17 4.72
CA ALA A 259 -5.29 -22.40 4.65
C ALA A 259 -4.40 -22.40 3.39
N THR A 260 -3.28 -23.12 3.43
CA THR A 260 -2.43 -23.32 2.24
C THR A 260 -3.22 -24.06 1.16
N MET A 261 -3.11 -23.59 -0.09
CA MET A 261 -3.80 -24.15 -1.26
C MET A 261 -3.58 -25.66 -1.37
N LYS A 262 -4.59 -26.42 -1.80
CA LYS A 262 -4.45 -27.86 -2.00
C LYS A 262 -3.59 -28.14 -3.24
N GLU A 263 -2.88 -29.27 -3.25
CA GLU A 263 -1.96 -29.60 -4.34
C GLU A 263 -2.68 -29.74 -5.70
N VAL A 264 -3.90 -30.28 -5.71
CA VAL A 264 -4.72 -30.42 -6.93
C VAL A 264 -5.05 -29.05 -7.54
N GLU A 265 -5.37 -28.05 -6.72
CA GLU A 265 -5.66 -26.68 -7.16
C GLU A 265 -4.39 -26.01 -7.69
N ALA A 266 -3.26 -26.17 -6.99
CA ALA A 266 -1.97 -25.65 -7.43
C ALA A 266 -1.56 -26.25 -8.79
N TYR A 267 -1.77 -27.55 -9.01
CA TYR A 267 -1.45 -28.21 -10.27
C TYR A 267 -2.35 -27.73 -11.41
N ALA A 268 -3.63 -27.47 -11.15
CA ALA A 268 -4.53 -26.93 -12.16
C ALA A 268 -4.08 -25.53 -12.63
N ILE A 269 -3.63 -24.67 -11.70
CA ILE A 269 -3.08 -23.35 -12.04
C ILE A 269 -1.79 -23.49 -12.85
N LEU A 270 -0.87 -24.38 -12.44
CA LEU A 270 0.38 -24.62 -13.16
C LEU A 270 0.15 -25.18 -14.57
N ASP A 271 -0.81 -26.09 -14.73
CA ASP A 271 -1.20 -26.61 -16.05
C ASP A 271 -1.68 -25.51 -16.98
N GLU A 272 -2.52 -24.61 -16.47
CA GLU A 272 -3.04 -23.51 -17.25
C GLU A 272 -1.96 -22.48 -17.58
N ALA A 273 -1.06 -22.18 -16.64
CA ALA A 273 0.08 -21.32 -16.88
C ALA A 273 0.98 -21.87 -18.00
N VAL A 274 1.21 -23.18 -18.04
CA VAL A 274 1.97 -23.82 -19.12
C VAL A 274 1.26 -23.69 -20.46
N LYS A 275 -0.07 -23.87 -20.52
CA LYS A 275 -0.84 -23.68 -21.77
C LYS A 275 -0.77 -22.24 -22.29
N LEU A 276 -0.77 -21.26 -21.39
CA LEU A 276 -0.70 -19.84 -21.72
C LEU A 276 0.72 -19.35 -22.05
N GLY A 277 1.73 -20.21 -21.89
CA GLY A 277 3.13 -19.87 -22.11
C GLY A 277 3.76 -19.00 -21.03
N CYS A 278 3.19 -18.99 -19.81
CA CYS A 278 3.67 -18.16 -18.71
C CYS A 278 5.02 -18.65 -18.18
N THR A 279 5.91 -17.70 -17.86
CA THR A 279 7.07 -17.97 -16.99
C THR A 279 6.59 -18.02 -15.53
N LEU A 280 7.22 -18.86 -14.70
CA LEU A 280 6.87 -18.99 -13.29
C LEU A 280 7.82 -18.17 -12.40
N ASP A 281 7.29 -17.22 -11.65
CA ASP A 281 8.03 -16.46 -10.64
C ASP A 281 7.77 -17.05 -9.24
N THR A 282 8.82 -17.54 -8.60
CA THR A 282 8.80 -18.14 -7.26
C THR A 282 9.92 -17.57 -6.39
N ALA A 283 10.06 -18.08 -5.17
CA ALA A 283 11.18 -17.79 -4.28
C ALA A 283 11.37 -18.91 -3.28
N ARG A 284 12.61 -19.12 -2.81
CA ARG A 284 12.89 -20.08 -1.75
C ARG A 284 12.11 -19.79 -0.45
N ALA A 285 11.76 -18.53 -0.21
CA ALA A 285 10.97 -18.11 0.95
C ALA A 285 9.47 -18.40 0.83
N TYR A 286 8.96 -18.85 -0.32
CA TYR A 286 7.54 -19.07 -0.56
C TYR A 286 7.11 -20.48 -0.17
N GLY A 287 7.35 -20.89 1.07
CA GLY A 287 6.95 -22.19 1.61
C GLY A 287 7.24 -23.36 0.66
N GLU A 288 6.19 -24.10 0.29
CA GLU A 288 6.24 -25.30 -0.57
C GLU A 288 6.24 -25.01 -2.08
N SER A 289 6.30 -23.73 -2.51
CA SER A 289 6.08 -23.34 -3.91
C SER A 289 7.07 -24.01 -4.88
N GLU A 290 8.39 -23.86 -4.65
CA GLU A 290 9.42 -24.51 -5.48
C GLU A 290 9.25 -26.04 -5.55
N ALA A 291 8.93 -26.67 -4.41
CA ALA A 291 8.78 -28.13 -4.35
C ALA A 291 7.55 -28.62 -5.13
N ARG A 292 6.44 -27.86 -5.09
CA ARG A 292 5.23 -28.15 -5.87
C ARG A 292 5.46 -27.97 -7.37
N ILE A 293 6.16 -26.90 -7.78
CA ILE A 293 6.56 -26.69 -9.18
C ILE A 293 7.42 -27.87 -9.66
N GLY A 294 8.45 -28.26 -8.89
CA GLY A 294 9.30 -29.38 -9.27
C GLY A 294 8.57 -30.73 -9.36
N ARG A 295 7.65 -31.02 -8.42
CA ARG A 295 6.81 -32.23 -8.48
C ARG A 295 5.87 -32.21 -9.69
N HIS A 296 5.30 -31.05 -10.03
CA HIS A 296 4.42 -30.87 -11.19
C HIS A 296 5.16 -31.11 -12.51
N MET A 297 6.32 -30.47 -12.70
CA MET A 297 7.16 -30.67 -13.90
C MET A 297 7.52 -32.14 -14.11
N ARG A 298 7.90 -32.84 -13.04
CA ARG A 298 8.17 -34.30 -13.09
C ARG A 298 6.93 -35.11 -13.43
N ALA A 299 5.80 -34.81 -12.80
CA ALA A 299 4.55 -35.55 -13.01
C ALA A 299 4.00 -35.39 -14.43
N ARG A 300 4.23 -34.24 -15.09
CA ARG A 300 3.71 -33.94 -16.43
C ARG A 300 4.74 -34.04 -17.55
N SER A 301 6.00 -34.33 -17.23
CA SER A 301 7.10 -34.49 -18.19
C SER A 301 7.26 -33.28 -19.12
N HIS A 302 7.11 -32.06 -18.58
CA HIS A 302 7.34 -30.81 -19.30
C HIS A 302 8.32 -29.91 -18.54
N ASN A 303 8.98 -29.01 -19.27
CA ASN A 303 9.76 -27.92 -18.69
C ASN A 303 9.04 -26.59 -18.86
N CYS A 304 9.11 -25.75 -17.85
CA CYS A 304 8.68 -24.36 -17.86
C CYS A 304 9.83 -23.49 -17.38
N SER A 305 9.89 -22.24 -17.86
CA SER A 305 10.88 -21.27 -17.40
C SER A 305 10.57 -20.88 -15.95
N VAL A 306 11.56 -20.99 -15.06
CA VAL A 306 11.41 -20.66 -13.64
C VAL A 306 12.38 -19.55 -13.22
N ILE A 307 11.82 -18.48 -12.68
CA ILE A 307 12.55 -17.43 -11.97
C ILE A 307 12.37 -17.71 -10.48
N THR A 308 13.46 -18.06 -9.79
CA THR A 308 13.44 -18.17 -8.33
C THR A 308 14.26 -17.07 -7.68
N LYS A 309 14.15 -16.94 -6.36
CA LYS A 309 14.86 -15.96 -5.56
C LYS A 309 15.57 -16.60 -4.39
N LEU A 310 16.76 -16.10 -4.09
CA LEU A 310 17.56 -16.51 -2.94
C LEU A 310 16.73 -16.38 -1.65
N ALA A 311 16.96 -17.26 -0.68
CA ALA A 311 16.37 -17.08 0.63
C ALA A 311 16.77 -15.69 1.21
N PRO A 312 15.92 -15.05 2.03
CA PRO A 312 16.30 -13.86 2.77
C PRO A 312 17.31 -14.27 3.86
N LEU A 313 18.59 -14.27 3.52
CA LEU A 313 19.69 -14.65 4.39
C LEU A 313 20.07 -13.54 5.37
N ASP A 314 20.62 -13.93 6.51
CA ASP A 314 21.42 -13.03 7.35
C ASP A 314 22.62 -12.52 6.51
N PRO A 315 22.83 -11.19 6.38
CA PRO A 315 23.92 -10.60 5.61
C PRO A 315 25.34 -11.03 5.96
N GLN A 316 25.55 -11.89 6.98
CA GLN A 316 26.86 -12.32 7.47
C GLN A 316 27.34 -13.70 6.96
N THR A 317 26.53 -14.49 6.25
CA THR A 317 26.84 -15.92 5.99
C THR A 317 26.90 -16.27 4.50
N ILE A 318 28.09 -16.55 3.97
CA ILE A 318 28.30 -16.86 2.54
C ILE A 318 27.84 -18.27 2.21
N GLU A 319 28.13 -19.23 3.10
CA GLU A 319 27.78 -20.64 2.96
C GLU A 319 26.27 -20.85 2.85
N ALA A 320 25.49 -19.93 3.44
CA ALA A 320 24.04 -19.95 3.37
C ALA A 320 23.51 -19.61 1.96
N ALA A 321 24.28 -18.88 1.13
CA ALA A 321 23.90 -18.59 -0.26
C ALA A 321 24.00 -19.83 -1.13
N GLU A 322 25.10 -20.57 -1.04
CA GLU A 322 25.29 -21.82 -1.78
C GLU A 322 24.31 -22.91 -1.32
N ALA A 323 24.05 -22.99 -0.01
CA ALA A 323 23.03 -23.87 0.53
C ALA A 323 21.62 -23.52 0.01
N SER A 324 21.28 -22.22 -0.08
CA SER A 324 20.00 -21.77 -0.62
C SER A 324 19.84 -22.15 -2.10
N VAL A 325 20.89 -21.97 -2.93
CA VAL A 325 20.84 -22.36 -4.35
C VAL A 325 20.69 -23.87 -4.50
N SER A 326 21.45 -24.65 -3.72
CA SER A 326 21.37 -26.11 -3.71
C SER A 326 19.99 -26.62 -3.30
N ALA A 327 19.35 -25.96 -2.32
CA ALA A 327 17.99 -26.27 -1.90
C ALA A 327 16.95 -25.98 -2.99
N SER A 328 17.07 -24.85 -3.69
CA SER A 328 16.20 -24.51 -4.83
C SER A 328 16.34 -25.51 -5.98
N LEU A 329 17.57 -25.88 -6.37
CA LEU A 329 17.84 -26.91 -7.37
C LEU A 329 17.18 -28.25 -7.00
N THR A 330 17.30 -28.65 -5.73
CA THR A 330 16.71 -29.89 -5.23
C THR A 330 15.18 -29.85 -5.24
N ALA A 331 14.58 -28.74 -4.79
CA ALA A 331 13.13 -28.59 -4.71
C ALA A 331 12.48 -28.58 -6.10
N LEU A 332 13.06 -27.82 -7.04
CA LEU A 332 12.63 -27.77 -8.44
C LEU A 332 12.98 -29.07 -9.18
N GLY A 333 13.98 -29.82 -8.72
CA GLY A 333 14.48 -31.02 -9.39
C GLY A 333 15.20 -30.69 -10.70
N GLN A 334 15.97 -29.61 -10.73
CA GLN A 334 16.74 -29.14 -11.88
C GLN A 334 18.24 -29.21 -11.60
N GLU A 335 19.04 -29.38 -12.64
CA GLU A 335 20.52 -29.39 -12.54
C GLU A 335 21.13 -27.98 -12.51
N ASN A 336 20.40 -27.01 -13.08
CA ASN A 336 20.71 -25.59 -13.14
C ASN A 336 19.42 -24.77 -12.97
N LEU A 337 19.54 -23.54 -12.45
CA LEU A 337 18.44 -22.59 -12.34
C LEU A 337 18.47 -21.63 -13.53
N ASP A 338 17.36 -21.48 -14.26
CA ASP A 338 17.28 -20.57 -15.42
C ASP A 338 17.59 -19.12 -15.02
N THR A 339 16.90 -18.64 -13.98
CA THR A 339 17.11 -17.30 -13.41
C THR A 339 17.02 -17.34 -11.89
N LEU A 340 18.04 -16.77 -11.23
CA LEU A 340 18.04 -16.53 -9.78
C LEU A 340 18.11 -15.03 -9.50
N LEU A 341 17.14 -14.51 -8.75
CA LEU A 341 17.19 -13.14 -8.24
C LEU A 341 17.65 -13.11 -6.78
N LEU A 342 18.39 -12.08 -6.40
CA LEU A 342 18.46 -11.69 -4.99
C LEU A 342 17.08 -11.23 -4.55
N HIS A 343 16.54 -11.82 -3.49
CA HIS A 343 15.23 -11.44 -2.96
C HIS A 343 15.29 -10.07 -2.24
N ARG A 344 16.48 -9.68 -1.77
CA ARG A 344 16.76 -8.38 -1.18
C ARG A 344 18.00 -7.77 -1.82
N ALA A 345 17.89 -6.51 -2.26
CA ALA A 345 19.00 -5.79 -2.88
C ALA A 345 20.23 -5.65 -1.96
N GLU A 346 20.02 -5.64 -0.63
CA GLU A 346 21.11 -5.57 0.37
C GLU A 346 22.17 -6.69 0.19
N HIS A 347 21.78 -7.84 -0.35
CA HIS A 347 22.69 -8.96 -0.60
C HIS A 347 23.70 -8.72 -1.72
N LEU A 348 23.54 -7.65 -2.53
CA LEU A 348 24.58 -7.19 -3.46
C LEU A 348 25.84 -6.77 -2.72
N GLN A 349 25.69 -6.12 -1.57
CA GLN A 349 26.80 -5.54 -0.80
C GLN A 349 27.10 -6.32 0.50
N ALA A 350 26.19 -7.19 0.94
CA ALA A 350 26.36 -8.04 2.11
C ALA A 350 27.70 -8.81 2.09
N CYS A 351 28.31 -8.97 3.27
CA CYS A 351 29.66 -9.51 3.43
C CYS A 351 30.74 -8.82 2.55
N GLY A 352 30.59 -7.52 2.24
CA GLY A 352 31.49 -6.82 1.32
C GLY A 352 31.39 -7.32 -0.13
N GLY A 353 30.19 -7.73 -0.55
CA GLY A 353 29.89 -8.25 -1.89
C GLY A 353 30.17 -9.75 -2.08
N ARG A 354 30.59 -10.48 -1.04
CA ARG A 354 30.94 -11.90 -1.16
C ARG A 354 29.77 -12.81 -1.50
N ILE A 355 28.55 -12.48 -1.07
CA ILE A 355 27.34 -13.23 -1.49
C ILE A 355 27.17 -13.12 -3.01
N TRP A 356 27.23 -11.90 -3.55
CA TRP A 356 27.15 -11.68 -4.99
C TRP A 356 28.30 -12.35 -5.76
N GLN A 357 29.52 -12.31 -5.25
CA GLN A 357 30.67 -13.02 -5.84
C GLN A 357 30.42 -14.54 -5.90
N LYS A 358 29.93 -15.14 -4.81
CA LYS A 358 29.59 -16.58 -4.78
C LYS A 358 28.50 -16.94 -5.79
N LEU A 359 27.47 -16.09 -5.95
CA LEU A 359 26.44 -16.33 -6.97
C LEU A 359 27.01 -16.23 -8.40
N ASN A 360 27.95 -15.31 -8.65
CA ASN A 360 28.65 -15.25 -9.93
C ASN A 360 29.54 -16.47 -10.18
N GLU A 361 30.20 -17.02 -9.15
CA GLU A 361 30.92 -18.30 -9.27
C GLU A 361 29.97 -19.43 -9.68
N LEU A 362 28.81 -19.54 -9.02
CA LEU A 362 27.79 -20.54 -9.33
C LEU A 362 27.24 -20.36 -10.76
N LYS A 363 27.07 -19.11 -11.22
CA LYS A 363 26.75 -18.81 -12.61
C LYS A 363 27.85 -19.29 -13.57
N ASN A 364 29.11 -18.99 -13.28
CA ASN A 364 30.25 -19.40 -14.11
C ASN A 364 30.44 -20.92 -14.17
N THR A 365 30.05 -21.65 -13.12
CA THR A 365 30.03 -23.12 -13.10
C THR A 365 28.79 -23.74 -13.75
N GLY A 366 27.88 -22.93 -14.30
CA GLY A 366 26.67 -23.38 -14.99
C GLY A 366 25.52 -23.79 -14.07
N LYS A 367 25.60 -23.53 -12.76
CA LYS A 367 24.50 -23.81 -11.80
C LYS A 367 23.38 -22.78 -11.86
N ILE A 368 23.67 -21.58 -12.36
CA ILE A 368 22.72 -20.48 -12.54
C ILE A 368 22.91 -19.93 -13.96
N GLY A 369 21.83 -19.74 -14.72
CA GLY A 369 21.89 -19.10 -16.04
C GLY A 369 21.98 -17.58 -15.91
N THR A 370 20.90 -16.97 -15.41
CA THR A 370 20.75 -15.52 -15.29
C THR A 370 20.72 -15.09 -13.83
N LEU A 371 21.43 -14.01 -13.51
CA LEU A 371 21.39 -13.37 -12.19
C LEU A 371 20.62 -12.05 -12.25
N GLY A 372 19.85 -11.78 -11.21
CA GLY A 372 19.11 -10.54 -11.07
C GLY A 372 18.84 -10.13 -9.63
N VAL A 373 18.05 -9.08 -9.47
CA VAL A 373 17.78 -8.46 -8.16
C VAL A 373 16.31 -8.02 -8.09
N SER A 374 15.64 -8.39 -7.01
CA SER A 374 14.37 -7.80 -6.61
C SER A 374 14.63 -6.57 -5.75
N VAL A 375 14.24 -5.39 -6.24
CA VAL A 375 14.41 -4.10 -5.57
C VAL A 375 13.06 -3.58 -5.03
N GLN A 376 13.12 -2.73 -4.03
CA GLN A 376 11.97 -2.14 -3.35
C GLN A 376 11.94 -0.62 -3.44
N THR A 377 13.09 0.02 -3.70
CA THR A 377 13.22 1.49 -3.78
C THR A 377 14.03 1.94 -5.01
N PRO A 378 13.85 3.19 -5.47
CA PRO A 378 14.65 3.74 -6.57
C PRO A 378 16.16 3.74 -6.29
N ARG A 379 16.56 3.91 -5.02
CA ARG A 379 17.95 3.85 -4.59
C ARG A 379 18.55 2.44 -4.74
N GLU A 380 17.76 1.41 -4.43
CA GLU A 380 18.19 0.02 -4.64
C GLU A 380 18.31 -0.31 -6.13
N LEU A 381 17.45 0.25 -6.98
CA LEU A 381 17.56 0.12 -8.44
C LEU A 381 18.85 0.75 -8.95
N GLU A 382 19.14 2.00 -8.59
CA GLU A 382 20.40 2.68 -8.92
C GLU A 382 21.63 1.84 -8.50
N GLN A 383 21.61 1.28 -7.29
CA GLN A 383 22.67 0.39 -6.82
C GLN A 383 22.80 -0.88 -7.67
N ALA A 384 21.69 -1.51 -8.04
CA ALA A 384 21.70 -2.73 -8.84
C ALA A 384 22.21 -2.48 -10.27
N LEU A 385 21.89 -1.33 -10.86
CA LEU A 385 22.33 -0.95 -12.21
C LEU A 385 23.85 -0.78 -12.31
N GLY A 386 24.51 -0.43 -11.20
CA GLY A 386 25.98 -0.38 -11.09
C GLY A 386 26.69 -1.73 -11.24
N TYR A 387 25.98 -2.86 -11.22
CA TYR A 387 26.56 -4.19 -11.42
C TYR A 387 26.26 -4.71 -12.84
N SER A 388 27.32 -4.91 -13.62
CA SER A 388 27.23 -5.37 -15.02
C SER A 388 26.68 -6.80 -15.17
N GLU A 389 26.77 -7.59 -14.10
CA GLU A 389 26.36 -8.98 -14.04
C GLU A 389 24.86 -9.14 -13.76
N VAL A 390 24.20 -8.08 -13.27
CA VAL A 390 22.75 -8.01 -13.13
C VAL A 390 22.14 -7.94 -14.52
N ARG A 391 21.32 -8.94 -14.85
CA ARG A 391 20.63 -9.09 -16.15
C ARG A 391 19.11 -9.22 -16.00
N HIS A 392 18.60 -9.20 -14.77
CA HIS A 392 17.17 -9.22 -14.49
C HIS A 392 16.86 -8.33 -13.29
N ILE A 393 15.86 -7.47 -13.39
CA ILE A 393 15.37 -6.63 -12.29
C ILE A 393 13.90 -6.90 -12.07
N GLN A 394 13.53 -7.11 -10.81
CA GLN A 394 12.14 -7.15 -10.39
C GLN A 394 11.81 -5.99 -9.45
N LEU A 395 10.77 -5.21 -9.72
CA LEU A 395 10.39 -4.05 -8.89
C LEU A 395 8.86 -3.91 -8.74
N PRO A 396 8.35 -3.32 -7.64
CA PRO A 396 6.93 -3.01 -7.54
C PRO A 396 6.57 -1.81 -8.42
N PHE A 397 5.51 -1.92 -9.22
CA PHE A 397 5.01 -0.81 -10.02
C PHE A 397 3.50 -0.95 -10.24
N ASN A 398 2.77 0.16 -10.08
CA ASN A 398 1.33 0.26 -10.27
C ASN A 398 0.95 1.70 -10.64
N LEU A 399 -0.32 1.93 -10.93
CA LEU A 399 -0.85 3.22 -11.39
C LEU A 399 -0.66 4.40 -10.43
N LEU A 400 -0.44 4.16 -9.13
CA LEU A 400 -0.15 5.21 -8.15
C LEU A 400 1.37 5.41 -7.90
N ASP A 401 2.22 4.54 -8.46
CA ASP A 401 3.65 4.49 -8.10
C ASP A 401 4.50 5.42 -8.97
N TRP A 402 4.65 6.66 -8.51
CA TRP A 402 5.43 7.71 -9.17
C TRP A 402 6.94 7.62 -8.94
N ARG A 403 7.42 6.72 -8.06
CA ARG A 403 8.78 6.78 -7.49
C ARG A 403 9.90 6.49 -8.48
N TRP A 404 9.63 5.71 -9.52
CA TRP A 404 10.65 5.12 -10.39
C TRP A 404 11.18 6.06 -11.46
N TRP A 405 10.52 7.20 -11.71
CA TRP A 405 10.77 8.05 -12.87
C TRP A 405 12.21 8.54 -13.00
N PRO A 406 12.93 8.90 -11.92
CA PRO A 406 14.31 9.36 -12.04
C PRO A 406 15.27 8.30 -12.60
N GLN A 407 14.99 7.01 -12.40
CA GLN A 407 15.90 5.90 -12.75
C GLN A 407 15.52 5.17 -14.04
N ILE A 408 14.33 5.42 -14.62
CA ILE A 408 13.90 4.74 -15.85
C ILE A 408 14.86 5.00 -17.01
N ALA A 409 15.44 6.21 -17.12
CA ALA A 409 16.38 6.53 -18.19
C ALA A 409 17.66 5.67 -18.10
N GLU A 410 18.18 5.48 -16.90
CA GLU A 410 19.36 4.64 -16.66
C GLU A 410 19.04 3.16 -16.91
N LEU A 411 17.89 2.67 -16.42
CA LEU A 411 17.42 1.32 -16.67
C LEU A 411 17.32 1.02 -18.17
N ARG A 412 16.77 1.96 -18.96
CA ARG A 412 16.67 1.85 -20.42
C ARG A 412 18.01 1.89 -21.14
N SER A 413 19.05 2.47 -20.54
CA SER A 413 20.40 2.46 -21.10
C SER A 413 21.07 1.08 -21.04
N ARG A 414 20.50 0.15 -20.25
CA ARG A 414 20.92 -1.25 -20.10
C ARG A 414 19.92 -2.21 -20.80
N PRO A 415 19.82 -2.23 -22.14
CA PRO A 415 18.83 -3.04 -22.87
C PRO A 415 19.01 -4.56 -22.70
N GLU A 416 20.11 -5.00 -22.10
CA GLU A 416 20.33 -6.39 -21.71
C GLU A 416 19.60 -6.84 -20.43
N ILE A 417 19.00 -5.90 -19.68
CA ILE A 417 18.33 -6.19 -18.41
C ILE A 417 16.87 -6.48 -18.72
N THR A 418 16.42 -7.67 -18.36
CA THR A 418 15.00 -8.00 -18.33
C THR A 418 14.34 -7.36 -17.11
N VAL A 419 13.25 -6.63 -17.29
CA VAL A 419 12.53 -5.92 -16.23
C VAL A 419 11.16 -6.54 -16.00
N HIS A 420 10.98 -7.16 -14.85
CA HIS A 420 9.69 -7.65 -14.41
C HIS A 420 9.09 -6.72 -13.35
N VAL A 421 7.83 -6.34 -13.49
CA VAL A 421 7.13 -5.59 -12.45
C VAL A 421 6.18 -6.48 -11.67
N ARG A 422 6.01 -6.17 -10.38
CA ARG A 422 5.06 -6.83 -9.48
C ARG A 422 4.17 -5.80 -8.79
N SER A 423 3.22 -6.28 -7.99
CA SER A 423 2.34 -5.42 -7.18
C SER A 423 1.46 -4.47 -8.00
N VAL A 424 1.05 -4.89 -9.21
CA VAL A 424 0.14 -4.15 -10.10
C VAL A 424 -1.15 -3.71 -9.39
N PHE A 425 -1.70 -4.58 -8.54
CA PHE A 425 -2.92 -4.29 -7.78
C PHE A 425 -2.68 -3.77 -6.35
N LEU A 426 -1.42 -3.53 -5.95
CA LEU A 426 -1.04 -3.11 -4.59
C LEU A 426 -1.72 -3.95 -3.48
N GLN A 427 -1.41 -5.26 -3.45
CA GLN A 427 -2.08 -6.27 -2.60
C GLN A 427 -3.60 -6.44 -2.80
N GLY A 428 -4.15 -5.99 -3.93
CA GLY A 428 -5.56 -6.13 -4.28
C GLY A 428 -6.38 -4.85 -4.08
N LEU A 429 -5.82 -3.83 -3.41
CA LEU A 429 -6.47 -2.54 -3.14
C LEU A 429 -6.98 -1.85 -4.41
N LEU A 430 -6.22 -1.95 -5.50
CA LEU A 430 -6.53 -1.28 -6.76
C LEU A 430 -7.47 -2.09 -7.66
N SER A 431 -7.75 -3.35 -7.32
CA SER A 431 -8.61 -4.22 -8.12
C SER A 431 -10.05 -4.33 -7.58
N GLN A 432 -10.36 -3.64 -6.47
CA GLN A 432 -11.62 -3.77 -5.74
C GLN A 432 -12.16 -2.41 -5.29
N HIS A 433 -13.49 -2.27 -5.25
CA HIS A 433 -14.16 -1.07 -4.72
C HIS A 433 -14.45 -1.22 -3.22
N LEU A 434 -13.42 -1.36 -2.39
CA LEU A 434 -13.55 -1.53 -0.94
C LEU A 434 -12.67 -0.52 -0.18
N PRO A 435 -13.14 0.72 0.06
CA PRO A 435 -12.39 1.75 0.79
C PRO A 435 -11.89 1.26 2.16
N ASP A 436 -12.73 0.52 2.89
CA ASP A 436 -12.43 -0.03 4.22
C ASP A 436 -11.28 -1.04 4.25
N SER A 437 -10.85 -1.54 3.09
CA SER A 437 -9.72 -2.48 2.97
C SER A 437 -8.35 -1.77 2.90
N TRP A 438 -8.32 -0.46 2.68
CA TRP A 438 -7.10 0.32 2.54
C TRP A 438 -6.41 0.56 3.89
N PRO A 439 -5.07 0.57 3.95
CA PRO A 439 -4.33 0.93 5.16
C PRO A 439 -4.59 2.40 5.51
N ILE A 440 -4.71 2.68 6.81
CA ILE A 440 -5.04 4.01 7.30
C ILE A 440 -3.73 4.80 7.42
N ILE A 441 -3.49 5.67 6.44
CA ILE A 441 -2.25 6.43 6.25
C ILE A 441 -2.61 7.90 6.08
N ASP A 442 -1.94 8.78 6.84
CA ASP A 442 -2.18 10.22 6.78
C ASP A 442 -1.94 10.76 5.36
N GLY A 443 -2.89 11.59 4.88
CA GLY A 443 -2.83 12.18 3.54
C GLY A 443 -3.28 11.24 2.40
N VAL A 444 -3.84 10.08 2.71
CA VAL A 444 -4.46 9.17 1.73
C VAL A 444 -5.98 9.17 1.93
N ASP A 445 -6.73 9.45 0.86
CA ASP A 445 -8.18 9.30 0.80
C ASP A 445 -8.55 8.15 -0.16
N PRO A 446 -8.80 6.93 0.35
CA PRO A 446 -9.17 5.78 -0.47
C PRO A 446 -10.43 6.01 -1.30
N SER A 447 -11.43 6.69 -0.74
CA SER A 447 -12.72 6.91 -1.40
C SER A 447 -12.56 7.85 -2.60
N ALA A 448 -11.81 8.93 -2.44
CA ALA A 448 -11.52 9.84 -3.55
C ALA A 448 -10.71 9.17 -4.66
N ILE A 449 -9.68 8.38 -4.30
CA ILE A 449 -8.87 7.64 -5.28
C ILE A 449 -9.73 6.62 -6.04
N LEU A 450 -10.55 5.82 -5.34
CA LEU A 450 -11.42 4.83 -5.97
C LEU A 450 -12.48 5.48 -6.87
N ALA A 451 -13.01 6.65 -6.50
CA ALA A 451 -13.94 7.39 -7.35
C ALA A 451 -13.28 7.87 -8.64
N GLN A 452 -12.06 8.40 -8.56
CA GLN A 452 -11.29 8.81 -9.74
C GLN A 452 -10.92 7.62 -10.64
N LEU A 453 -10.58 6.47 -10.05
CA LEU A 453 -10.33 5.25 -10.81
C LEU A 453 -11.58 4.78 -11.56
N GLN A 454 -12.76 4.87 -10.94
CA GLN A 454 -14.01 4.55 -11.61
C GLN A 454 -14.27 5.45 -12.82
N VAL A 455 -13.99 6.76 -12.69
CA VAL A 455 -14.08 7.70 -13.81
C VAL A 455 -13.14 7.31 -14.95
N LEU A 456 -11.92 6.86 -14.64
CA LEU A 456 -10.95 6.42 -15.65
C LEU A 456 -11.37 5.11 -16.33
N VAL A 457 -11.98 4.18 -15.60
CA VAL A 457 -12.56 2.95 -16.18
C VAL A 457 -13.62 3.31 -17.22
N GLU A 458 -14.55 4.21 -16.87
CA GLU A 458 -15.62 4.66 -17.77
C GLU A 458 -15.06 5.45 -18.96
N LEU A 459 -14.11 6.35 -18.72
CA LEU A 459 -13.50 7.20 -19.75
C LEU A 459 -12.78 6.37 -20.82
N PHE A 460 -12.04 5.33 -20.42
CA PHE A 460 -11.27 4.48 -21.33
C PHE A 460 -12.02 3.23 -21.79
N GLY A 461 -13.29 3.08 -21.42
CA GLY A 461 -14.12 1.93 -21.80
C GLY A 461 -13.57 0.59 -21.30
N ARG A 462 -12.97 0.57 -20.10
CA ARG A 462 -12.41 -0.63 -19.49
C ARG A 462 -13.49 -1.45 -18.81
N SER A 463 -13.32 -2.77 -18.78
CA SER A 463 -14.32 -3.69 -18.22
C SER A 463 -14.30 -3.73 -16.68
N SER A 464 -13.18 -3.37 -16.06
CA SER A 464 -13.01 -3.36 -14.61
C SER A 464 -11.81 -2.50 -14.17
N LEU A 465 -11.69 -2.28 -12.86
CA LEU A 465 -10.47 -1.70 -12.26
C LEU A 465 -9.23 -2.56 -12.56
N ALA A 466 -9.37 -3.89 -12.57
CA ALA A 466 -8.26 -4.80 -12.87
C ALA A 466 -7.77 -4.63 -14.33
N ASP A 467 -8.71 -4.48 -15.27
CA ASP A 467 -8.41 -4.16 -16.68
C ASP A 467 -7.64 -2.83 -16.79
N LEU A 468 -8.13 -1.77 -16.12
CA LEU A 468 -7.44 -0.47 -16.10
C LEU A 468 -6.01 -0.58 -15.55
N CYS A 469 -5.81 -1.28 -14.43
CA CYS A 469 -4.49 -1.46 -13.82
C CYS A 469 -3.52 -2.21 -14.76
N ILE A 470 -3.98 -3.32 -15.34
CA ILE A 470 -3.17 -4.13 -16.27
C ILE A 470 -2.86 -3.32 -17.53
N ALA A 471 -3.86 -2.65 -18.12
CA ALA A 471 -3.69 -1.84 -19.32
C ALA A 471 -2.74 -0.66 -19.11
N TYR A 472 -2.79 -0.03 -17.93
CA TYR A 472 -1.86 1.04 -17.55
C TYR A 472 -0.42 0.52 -17.49
N VAL A 473 -0.17 -0.57 -16.76
CA VAL A 473 1.19 -1.12 -16.61
C VAL A 473 1.74 -1.62 -17.95
N ARG A 474 0.89 -2.25 -18.79
CA ARG A 474 1.29 -2.72 -20.12
C ARG A 474 1.60 -1.60 -21.11
N ALA A 475 1.23 -0.35 -20.82
CA ALA A 475 1.57 0.79 -21.66
C ALA A 475 3.06 1.17 -21.61
N PHE A 476 3.83 0.64 -20.65
CA PHE A 476 5.23 1.00 -20.46
C PHE A 476 6.19 0.00 -21.15
N THR A 477 6.88 0.48 -22.18
CA THR A 477 7.83 -0.32 -22.99
C THR A 477 9.14 -0.69 -22.31
N TRP A 478 9.39 -0.20 -21.11
CA TRP A 478 10.54 -0.62 -20.29
C TRP A 478 10.24 -1.85 -19.42
N ILE A 479 9.02 -2.39 -19.50
CA ILE A 479 8.57 -3.56 -18.74
C ILE A 479 8.50 -4.76 -19.69
N ASP A 480 9.33 -5.76 -19.44
CA ASP A 480 9.37 -7.01 -20.22
C ASP A 480 8.37 -8.04 -19.70
N GLY A 481 8.05 -8.01 -18.40
CA GLY A 481 7.14 -8.97 -17.78
C GLY A 481 6.34 -8.39 -16.62
N ILE A 482 5.13 -8.90 -16.42
CA ILE A 482 4.22 -8.50 -15.35
C ILE A 482 3.89 -9.72 -14.50
N VAL A 483 4.30 -9.68 -13.23
CA VAL A 483 4.08 -10.76 -12.27
C VAL A 483 2.71 -10.63 -11.63
N MET A 484 1.85 -11.61 -11.92
CA MET A 484 0.47 -11.68 -11.44
C MET A 484 0.29 -12.92 -10.57
N GLY A 485 -0.17 -12.72 -9.34
CA GLY A 485 -0.56 -13.81 -8.46
C GLY A 485 -2.06 -14.09 -8.57
N VAL A 486 -2.44 -15.35 -8.53
CA VAL A 486 -3.83 -15.81 -8.68
C VAL A 486 -4.15 -16.87 -7.62
N ASP A 487 -5.43 -16.96 -7.25
CA ASP A 487 -5.93 -17.94 -6.28
C ASP A 487 -6.66 -19.12 -6.94
N SER A 488 -6.96 -19.05 -8.23
CA SER A 488 -7.63 -20.12 -8.97
C SER A 488 -7.27 -20.10 -10.47
N THR A 489 -7.61 -21.19 -11.16
CA THR A 489 -7.42 -21.30 -12.61
C THR A 489 -8.28 -20.30 -13.38
N GLU A 490 -9.50 -20.06 -12.92
CA GLU A 490 -10.43 -19.10 -13.53
C GLU A 490 -9.89 -17.68 -13.46
N GLN A 491 -9.27 -17.29 -12.33
CA GLN A 491 -8.59 -15.99 -12.22
C GLN A 491 -7.40 -15.87 -13.18
N LEU A 492 -6.65 -16.95 -13.41
CA LEU A 492 -5.55 -16.93 -14.37
C LEU A 492 -6.07 -16.73 -15.80
N GLN A 493 -7.18 -17.38 -16.15
CA GLN A 493 -7.85 -17.21 -17.44
C GLN A 493 -8.39 -15.78 -17.60
N GLU A 494 -9.04 -15.23 -16.59
CA GLU A 494 -9.52 -13.84 -16.58
C GLU A 494 -8.35 -12.86 -16.77
N VAL A 495 -7.24 -13.03 -16.05
CA VAL A 495 -6.04 -12.20 -16.23
C VAL A 495 -5.49 -12.34 -17.64
N ALA A 496 -5.43 -13.55 -18.21
CA ALA A 496 -4.98 -13.76 -19.58
C ALA A 496 -5.88 -13.08 -20.63
N GLU A 497 -7.20 -13.12 -20.43
CA GLU A 497 -8.17 -12.40 -21.25
C GLU A 497 -7.94 -10.87 -21.17
N LEU A 498 -7.73 -10.33 -19.96
CA LEU A 498 -7.39 -8.92 -19.79
C LEU A 498 -6.04 -8.55 -20.44
N PHE A 499 -5.07 -9.48 -20.45
CA PHE A 499 -3.81 -9.31 -21.18
C PHE A 499 -3.97 -9.34 -22.71
N SER A 500 -5.08 -9.89 -23.20
CA SER A 500 -5.42 -9.84 -24.63
C SER A 500 -6.03 -8.50 -25.05
N ASN A 501 -6.56 -7.71 -24.10
CA ASN A 501 -7.05 -6.35 -24.39
C ASN A 501 -5.89 -5.41 -24.79
N PRO A 502 -6.15 -4.34 -25.55
CA PRO A 502 -5.12 -3.34 -25.84
C PRO A 502 -4.63 -2.63 -24.56
N PRO A 503 -3.33 -2.31 -24.40
CA PRO A 503 -2.86 -1.45 -23.32
C PRO A 503 -3.47 -0.04 -23.40
N LEU A 504 -3.27 0.78 -22.36
CA LEU A 504 -3.61 2.21 -22.44
C LEU A 504 -2.72 2.91 -23.47
N THR A 505 -3.26 3.92 -24.16
CA THR A 505 -2.42 4.81 -24.99
C THR A 505 -1.61 5.73 -24.08
N TRP A 506 -0.53 6.32 -24.60
CA TRP A 506 0.23 7.29 -23.81
C TRP A 506 -0.60 8.53 -23.43
N ALA A 507 -1.55 8.94 -24.27
CA ALA A 507 -2.49 9.99 -23.93
C ALA A 507 -3.34 9.62 -22.71
N ASP A 508 -3.84 8.37 -22.67
CA ASP A 508 -4.59 7.84 -21.53
C ASP A 508 -3.71 7.77 -20.27
N VAL A 509 -2.45 7.33 -20.40
CA VAL A 509 -1.49 7.30 -19.28
C VAL A 509 -1.26 8.71 -18.72
N CYS A 510 -1.10 9.72 -19.57
CA CYS A 510 -1.00 11.12 -19.14
C CYS A 510 -2.26 11.57 -18.39
N ILE A 511 -3.46 11.19 -18.87
CA ILE A 511 -4.73 11.50 -18.20
C ILE A 511 -4.78 10.83 -16.82
N VAL A 512 -4.40 9.55 -16.72
CA VAL A 512 -4.31 8.83 -15.44
C VAL A 512 -3.38 9.56 -14.46
N GLN A 513 -2.18 9.94 -14.91
CA GLN A 513 -1.20 10.65 -14.09
C GLN A 513 -1.62 12.06 -13.67
N GLN A 514 -2.49 12.73 -14.46
CA GLN A 514 -3.05 14.03 -14.12
C GLN A 514 -4.27 13.93 -13.20
N THR A 515 -5.03 12.85 -13.32
CA THR A 515 -6.27 12.64 -12.57
C THR A 515 -5.98 12.13 -11.16
N LEU A 516 -5.05 11.19 -11.01
CA LEU A 516 -4.78 10.55 -9.73
C LEU A 516 -3.81 11.37 -8.87
N PRO A 517 -4.01 11.39 -7.54
CA PRO A 517 -3.16 12.13 -6.64
C PRO A 517 -1.79 11.46 -6.51
N ARG A 518 -0.78 12.30 -6.24
CA ARG A 518 0.52 11.80 -5.81
C ARG A 518 0.44 11.34 -4.36
N VAL A 519 0.31 10.03 -4.16
CA VAL A 519 0.21 9.42 -2.83
C VAL A 519 1.56 9.38 -2.09
N VAL A 520 1.50 9.31 -0.76
CA VAL A 520 2.70 9.17 0.09
C VAL A 520 3.39 7.81 -0.14
N GLU A 521 4.72 7.79 -0.02
CA GLU A 521 5.51 6.58 -0.27
C GLU A 521 5.15 5.41 0.67
N GLN A 522 4.69 5.70 1.89
CA GLN A 522 4.24 4.68 2.84
C GLN A 522 3.13 3.79 2.26
N LEU A 523 2.22 4.35 1.46
CA LEU A 523 1.17 3.59 0.80
C LEU A 523 1.73 2.65 -0.28
N LEU A 524 2.76 3.09 -1.00
CA LEU A 524 3.39 2.34 -2.11
C LEU A 524 4.29 1.20 -1.62
N ASN A 525 4.50 1.08 -0.31
CA ASN A 525 5.27 0.00 0.31
C ASN A 525 4.41 -0.76 1.34
N PRO A 526 3.82 -1.90 0.97
CA PRO A 526 3.01 -2.70 1.91
C PRO A 526 3.74 -3.16 3.17
N ALA A 527 5.07 -3.25 3.15
CA ALA A 527 5.85 -3.58 4.34
C ALA A 527 5.86 -2.45 5.39
N SER A 528 5.52 -1.22 5.00
CA SER A 528 5.39 -0.06 5.90
C SER A 528 3.95 0.28 6.28
N TRP A 529 2.97 -0.54 5.86
CA TRP A 529 1.58 -0.32 6.25
C TRP A 529 1.41 -0.56 7.76
N PRO A 530 0.58 0.25 8.45
CA PRO A 530 0.22 0.00 9.83
C PRO A 530 -0.29 -1.43 9.96
N LYS A 531 0.24 -2.18 10.93
CA LYS A 531 -0.22 -3.54 11.17
C LYS A 531 -1.65 -3.46 11.72
N THR A 532 -2.64 -3.65 10.86
CA THR A 532 -4.00 -3.95 11.30
C THR A 532 -3.91 -5.20 12.17
N PRO A 533 -4.42 -5.22 13.41
CA PRO A 533 -4.38 -6.41 14.25
C PRO A 533 -5.05 -7.58 13.52
N THR A 534 -4.25 -8.54 13.05
CA THR A 534 -4.67 -9.70 12.24
C THR A 534 -5.46 -10.75 13.00
N ASN A 535 -5.93 -10.45 14.22
CA ASN A 535 -6.46 -11.44 15.15
C ASN A 535 -8.00 -11.42 15.28
N PHE A 536 -8.73 -10.75 14.39
CA PHE A 536 -10.19 -10.79 14.45
C PHE A 536 -10.81 -11.38 13.20
N PRO A 537 -11.83 -12.24 13.37
CA PRO A 537 -12.52 -12.82 12.24
C PRO A 537 -13.25 -11.70 11.50
N ALA A 538 -13.27 -11.79 10.18
CA ALA A 538 -14.19 -10.98 9.40
C ALA A 538 -15.61 -11.25 9.93
N LEU A 539 -16.34 -10.19 10.28
CA LEU A 539 -17.71 -10.31 10.77
C LEU A 539 -18.54 -11.01 9.69
N SER A 540 -19.03 -12.20 10.02
CA SER A 540 -19.82 -13.01 9.09
C SER A 540 -21.32 -12.73 9.30
N PRO A 541 -22.14 -12.73 8.24
CA PRO A 541 -23.59 -12.69 8.34
C PRO A 541 -24.10 -13.86 9.17
N GLN A 542 -24.99 -13.58 10.13
CA GLN A 542 -25.59 -14.63 10.96
C GLN A 542 -27.10 -14.45 11.01
N LYS A 543 -27.82 -15.38 10.36
CA LYS A 543 -29.29 -15.42 10.43
C LYS A 543 -29.74 -15.90 11.81
N GLY A 544 -30.52 -15.09 12.50
CA GLY A 544 -31.06 -15.38 13.83
C GLY A 544 -30.11 -14.99 14.97
N LEU A 545 -30.61 -15.08 16.20
CA LEU A 545 -29.87 -14.70 17.41
C LEU A 545 -28.67 -15.63 17.65
N PRO A 546 -27.46 -15.10 17.90
CA PRO A 546 -26.30 -15.91 18.25
C PRO A 546 -26.54 -16.74 19.52
N GLN A 547 -26.07 -17.98 19.52
CA GLN A 547 -26.14 -18.88 20.67
C GLN A 547 -24.74 -19.06 21.26
N PHE A 548 -24.62 -18.96 22.58
CA PHE A 548 -23.35 -19.11 23.28
C PHE A 548 -23.47 -20.06 24.46
N THR A 549 -22.42 -20.85 24.68
CA THR A 549 -22.20 -21.56 25.95
C THR A 549 -21.28 -20.73 26.83
N ILE A 550 -21.77 -20.35 28.01
CA ILE A 550 -21.06 -19.53 28.99
C ILE A 550 -20.20 -20.43 29.89
N SER A 551 -18.91 -20.11 30.02
CA SER A 551 -18.00 -20.84 30.90
C SER A 551 -18.29 -20.58 32.38
N LYS A 552 -17.71 -21.41 33.26
CA LYS A 552 -17.61 -21.03 34.68
C LYS A 552 -16.80 -19.72 34.81
N PRO A 553 -17.14 -18.85 35.77
CA PRO A 553 -16.34 -17.67 36.07
C PRO A 553 -14.93 -18.04 36.54
N PHE A 554 -13.97 -17.20 36.22
CA PHE A 554 -12.59 -17.36 36.62
C PHE A 554 -11.94 -16.04 37.00
N VAL A 555 -10.99 -16.08 37.93
CA VAL A 555 -10.22 -14.91 38.33
C VAL A 555 -9.26 -14.54 37.18
N VAL A 556 -9.34 -13.31 36.69
CA VAL A 556 -8.41 -12.76 35.69
C VAL A 556 -7.20 -12.15 36.39
N TRP A 557 -7.45 -11.36 37.44
CA TRP A 557 -6.42 -10.75 38.28
C TRP A 557 -6.95 -10.52 39.69
N GLN A 558 -6.13 -10.83 40.70
CA GLN A 558 -6.43 -10.55 42.11
C GLN A 558 -5.15 -10.32 42.90
N ASP A 559 -5.25 -9.49 43.92
CA ASP A 559 -4.24 -9.31 44.96
C ASP A 559 -4.98 -8.99 46.28
N SER A 560 -4.50 -9.48 47.42
CA SER A 560 -5.18 -9.25 48.70
C SER A 560 -5.04 -7.82 49.22
N ASP A 561 -3.96 -7.14 48.83
CA ASP A 561 -3.57 -5.82 49.33
C ASP A 561 -3.98 -4.71 48.36
N VAL A 562 -4.64 -5.06 47.25
CA VAL A 562 -5.11 -4.14 46.21
C VAL A 562 -6.57 -4.39 45.87
N MET A 563 -7.35 -3.32 45.80
CA MET A 563 -8.68 -3.30 45.20
C MET A 563 -8.58 -3.06 43.70
N ALA A 564 -8.98 -4.03 42.88
CA ALA A 564 -9.08 -3.89 41.42
C ALA A 564 -10.52 -3.67 40.97
N SER A 565 -10.75 -2.68 40.09
CA SER A 565 -12.11 -2.32 39.63
C SER A 565 -12.10 -1.71 38.23
N PHE A 566 -13.28 -1.67 37.59
CA PHE A 566 -13.53 -0.92 36.35
C PHE A 566 -12.64 -1.33 35.15
N PRO A 567 -12.67 -2.60 34.72
CA PRO A 567 -11.80 -3.09 33.67
C PRO A 567 -12.16 -2.52 32.28
N SER A 568 -11.18 -2.50 31.39
CA SER A 568 -11.33 -2.28 29.95
C SER A 568 -10.36 -3.19 29.19
N LEU A 569 -10.86 -3.80 28.12
CA LEU A 569 -10.12 -4.75 27.29
C LEU A 569 -9.89 -4.15 25.90
N LEU A 570 -8.72 -4.44 25.33
CA LEU A 570 -8.41 -4.17 23.94
C LEU A 570 -7.48 -5.25 23.40
N ALA A 571 -7.70 -5.74 22.18
CA ALA A 571 -6.68 -6.58 21.57
C ALA A 571 -5.49 -5.77 21.09
N THR A 572 -4.34 -6.41 21.18
CA THR A 572 -3.05 -5.95 20.71
C THR A 572 -2.39 -7.02 19.87
N THR A 573 -1.34 -6.64 19.15
CA THR A 573 -0.49 -7.63 18.46
C THR A 573 0.18 -8.60 19.43
N GLY A 574 0.36 -8.21 20.69
CA GLY A 574 0.95 -9.02 21.76
C GLY A 574 -0.06 -9.87 22.56
N GLY A 575 -1.36 -9.84 22.22
CA GLY A 575 -2.40 -10.53 22.98
C GLY A 575 -3.56 -9.61 23.35
N ILE A 576 -4.06 -9.70 24.58
CA ILE A 576 -5.15 -8.86 25.08
C ILE A 576 -4.60 -7.94 26.16
N LEU A 577 -4.65 -6.63 25.91
CA LEU A 577 -4.36 -5.60 26.89
C LEU A 577 -5.59 -5.41 27.79
N LEU A 578 -5.38 -5.55 29.09
CA LEU A 578 -6.33 -5.25 30.13
C LEU A 578 -5.84 -4.02 30.90
N SER A 579 -6.71 -3.03 31.05
CA SER A 579 -6.53 -1.92 31.97
C SER A 579 -7.63 -1.89 33.03
N PHE A 580 -7.31 -1.54 34.26
CA PHE A 580 -8.28 -1.42 35.35
C PHE A 580 -7.75 -0.49 36.44
N ARG A 581 -8.66 0.08 37.23
CA ARG A 581 -8.30 0.88 38.40
C ARG A 581 -7.77 -0.03 39.51
N VAL A 582 -6.63 0.35 40.07
CA VAL A 582 -6.07 -0.24 41.30
C VAL A 582 -6.01 0.78 42.42
N ALA A 583 -6.25 0.35 43.65
CA ALA A 583 -6.04 1.15 44.86
C ALA A 583 -5.63 0.23 46.02
N PRO A 584 -4.80 0.68 46.98
CA PRO A 584 -4.52 -0.05 48.22
C PRO A 584 -5.79 -0.54 48.96
N ASN A 585 -5.75 -1.77 49.46
CA ASN A 585 -6.78 -2.35 50.32
C ASN A 585 -6.43 -2.10 51.79
N GLU A 586 -6.55 -0.86 52.24
CA GLU A 586 -6.20 -0.48 53.62
C GLU A 586 -7.38 -0.75 54.57
N ARG A 587 -7.16 -1.63 55.56
CA ARG A 587 -8.17 -2.03 56.57
C ARG A 587 -7.98 -1.34 57.92
N ASP A 588 -7.19 -0.27 57.95
CA ASP A 588 -6.86 0.45 59.18
C ASP A 588 -8.01 1.37 59.62
N ASN A 589 -8.76 0.90 60.61
CA ASN A 589 -9.87 1.66 61.21
C ASN A 589 -9.39 2.72 62.22
N SER A 590 -8.09 2.81 62.52
CA SER A 590 -7.55 3.80 63.47
C SER A 590 -7.36 5.19 62.86
N VAL A 591 -7.29 5.28 61.53
CA VAL A 591 -7.19 6.55 60.79
C VAL A 591 -8.54 6.86 60.11
N PRO A 592 -9.24 7.95 60.50
CA PRO A 592 -10.46 8.38 59.82
C PRO A 592 -10.19 8.59 58.33
N GLY A 593 -11.00 8.01 57.44
CA GLY A 593 -10.73 8.07 55.99
C GLY A 593 -10.27 6.76 55.38
N ILE A 594 -9.50 5.95 56.10
CA ILE A 594 -8.70 4.90 55.46
C ILE A 594 -9.42 3.54 55.41
N GLY A 595 -10.19 3.19 56.45
CA GLY A 595 -10.72 1.84 56.66
C GLY A 595 -11.89 1.37 55.76
N HIS A 596 -12.53 2.23 54.96
CA HIS A 596 -13.57 1.80 54.01
C HIS A 596 -13.63 2.64 52.72
N GLN A 597 -12.90 2.20 51.70
CA GLN A 597 -12.75 2.90 50.43
C GLN A 597 -13.78 2.42 49.41
N GLN A 598 -14.83 3.21 49.14
CA GLN A 598 -15.81 2.83 48.12
C GLN A 598 -15.27 3.13 46.73
N HIS A 599 -15.13 4.37 46.24
CA HIS A 599 -14.50 4.57 44.91
C HIS A 599 -13.47 5.72 44.85
N LEU A 600 -13.09 6.29 45.98
CA LEU A 600 -12.02 7.29 46.10
C LEU A 600 -10.83 6.77 46.88
N HIS A 601 -9.62 6.94 46.33
CA HIS A 601 -8.38 6.73 47.07
C HIS A 601 -7.28 7.66 46.54
N PRO A 602 -6.47 8.30 47.41
CA PRO A 602 -5.40 9.20 46.97
C PRO A 602 -4.31 8.56 46.12
N ARG A 603 -4.18 7.24 46.21
CA ARG A 603 -3.21 6.44 45.45
C ARG A 603 -3.85 5.54 44.40
N SER A 604 -5.08 5.83 43.97
CA SER A 604 -5.62 5.06 42.85
C SER A 604 -4.89 5.40 41.56
N SER A 605 -4.64 4.37 40.76
CA SER A 605 -3.96 4.46 39.48
C SER A 605 -4.56 3.45 38.51
N LEU A 606 -4.13 3.49 37.25
CA LEU A 606 -4.56 2.55 36.23
C LEU A 606 -3.47 1.48 36.07
N ALA A 607 -3.82 0.23 36.34
CA ALA A 607 -2.98 -0.91 36.04
C ALA A 607 -3.10 -1.27 34.56
N LEU A 608 -1.99 -1.65 33.94
CA LEU A 608 -1.87 -2.12 32.56
C LEU A 608 -1.24 -3.51 32.59
N THR A 609 -1.86 -4.48 31.94
CA THR A 609 -1.33 -5.86 31.88
C THR A 609 -1.75 -6.58 30.61
N GLN A 610 -0.92 -7.50 30.15
CA GLN A 610 -1.23 -8.39 29.05
C GLN A 610 -1.77 -9.71 29.59
N LEU A 611 -2.87 -10.19 29.03
CA LEU A 611 -3.43 -11.48 29.39
C LEU A 611 -2.66 -12.62 28.71
N ASP A 612 -2.43 -13.69 29.45
CA ASP A 612 -1.88 -14.92 28.90
C ASP A 612 -2.92 -15.71 28.06
N ALA A 613 -2.50 -16.83 27.49
CA ALA A 613 -3.36 -17.70 26.68
C ALA A 613 -4.58 -18.27 27.42
N HIS A 614 -4.61 -18.19 28.75
CA HIS A 614 -5.73 -18.62 29.59
C HIS A 614 -6.56 -17.44 30.12
N PHE A 615 -6.29 -16.22 29.64
CA PHE A 615 -6.91 -14.98 30.11
C PHE A 615 -6.61 -14.67 31.58
N ARG A 616 -5.37 -14.92 32.03
CA ARG A 616 -4.86 -14.53 33.35
C ARG A 616 -3.81 -13.45 33.22
N ALA A 617 -3.77 -12.56 34.20
CA ALA A 617 -2.70 -11.59 34.39
C ALA A 617 -1.93 -11.90 35.68
N LYS A 618 -0.61 -11.72 35.66
CA LYS A 618 0.24 -11.83 36.85
C LYS A 618 0.76 -10.45 37.25
N ASP A 619 1.61 -9.87 36.41
CA ASP A 619 2.24 -8.59 36.67
C ASP A 619 1.43 -7.43 36.10
N ILE A 620 1.48 -6.28 36.77
CA ILE A 620 0.88 -5.03 36.30
C ILE A 620 1.95 -3.96 36.17
N ALA A 621 1.85 -3.15 35.12
CA ALA A 621 2.51 -1.85 35.05
C ALA A 621 1.51 -0.77 35.47
N LEU A 622 1.99 0.34 36.03
CA LEU A 622 1.14 1.49 36.33
C LEU A 622 1.20 2.49 35.17
N PHE A 623 0.04 3.03 34.80
CA PHE A 623 -0.07 4.16 33.90
C PHE A 623 0.68 5.38 34.47
N PRO A 624 1.28 6.26 33.63
CA PRO A 624 2.05 7.40 34.11
C PRO A 624 1.29 8.23 35.14
N VAL A 625 1.90 8.40 36.33
CA VAL A 625 1.26 9.00 37.51
C VAL A 625 1.08 10.51 37.33
N ASP A 626 -0.08 11.04 37.77
CA ASP A 626 -0.26 12.48 37.99
C ASP A 626 0.07 12.81 39.46
N LEU A 627 0.96 13.79 39.67
CA LEU A 627 1.40 14.17 41.02
C LEU A 627 0.28 14.77 41.88
N PHE A 628 -0.78 15.30 41.24
CA PHE A 628 -1.86 15.99 41.93
C PHE A 628 -3.15 15.18 41.99
N ALA A 629 -3.27 14.09 41.23
CA ALA A 629 -4.53 13.40 41.07
C ALA A 629 -4.41 11.88 40.98
N ALA A 630 -5.47 11.22 41.43
CA ALA A 630 -5.64 9.78 41.41
C ALA A 630 -6.60 9.38 40.29
N ASP A 631 -6.25 8.32 39.56
CA ASP A 631 -6.92 7.94 38.31
C ASP A 631 -8.10 7.00 38.53
N GLN A 632 -9.07 7.06 37.61
CA GLN A 632 -10.30 6.29 37.63
C GLN A 632 -10.57 5.67 36.25
N ASP A 633 -11.25 4.53 36.24
CA ASP A 633 -12.07 4.06 35.11
C ASP A 633 -11.42 4.16 33.72
N PRO A 634 -10.39 3.34 33.44
CA PRO A 634 -9.70 3.36 32.15
C PRO A 634 -10.60 2.85 31.01
N ASN A 635 -10.62 3.52 29.87
CA ASN A 635 -11.34 3.10 28.66
C ASN A 635 -10.35 3.05 27.50
N LEU A 636 -10.14 1.86 26.94
CA LEU A 636 -9.23 1.62 25.83
C LEU A 636 -9.99 1.63 24.50
N MET A 637 -9.43 2.28 23.49
CA MET A 637 -9.89 2.20 22.11
C MET A 637 -8.69 2.16 21.16
N ARG A 638 -8.80 1.36 20.10
CA ARG A 638 -7.83 1.38 19.01
C ARG A 638 -8.27 2.42 17.97
N LEU A 639 -7.33 3.27 17.60
CA LEU A 639 -7.49 4.28 16.57
C LEU A 639 -7.25 3.68 15.18
N PRO A 640 -7.80 4.30 14.12
CA PRO A 640 -7.58 3.92 12.73
C PRO A 640 -6.11 3.71 12.36
N ASN A 641 -5.23 4.62 12.78
CA ASN A 641 -3.79 4.57 12.49
C ASN A 641 -3.04 3.43 13.23
N GLY A 642 -3.73 2.65 14.07
CA GLY A 642 -3.19 1.55 14.86
C GLY A 642 -2.82 1.92 16.30
N ASP A 643 -2.78 3.20 16.64
CA ASP A 643 -2.51 3.67 18.00
C ASP A 643 -3.62 3.26 18.96
N ILE A 644 -3.30 3.29 20.25
CA ILE A 644 -4.26 3.07 21.32
C ILE A 644 -4.48 4.38 22.04
N ILE A 645 -5.74 4.76 22.22
CA ILE A 645 -6.12 5.85 23.11
C ILE A 645 -6.69 5.29 24.41
N MET A 646 -6.23 5.85 25.52
CA MET A 646 -6.78 5.66 26.85
C MET A 646 -7.55 6.92 27.22
N SER A 647 -8.84 6.80 27.48
CA SER A 647 -9.63 7.87 28.09
C SER A 647 -10.02 7.50 29.52
N SER A 648 -9.96 8.48 30.42
CA SER A 648 -10.13 8.29 31.87
C SER A 648 -10.46 9.63 32.53
N PHE A 649 -10.62 9.66 33.85
CA PHE A 649 -10.74 10.88 34.63
C PHE A 649 -10.02 10.74 35.96
N ALA A 650 -9.75 11.88 36.60
CA ALA A 650 -8.97 11.90 37.83
C ALA A 650 -9.64 12.73 38.95
N TRP A 651 -9.30 12.38 40.19
CA TRP A 651 -9.69 13.08 41.40
C TRP A 651 -8.45 13.61 42.11
N ARG A 652 -8.45 14.89 42.46
CA ARG A 652 -7.43 15.50 43.31
C ARG A 652 -7.78 15.29 44.78
N PRO A 653 -7.03 14.47 45.53
CA PRO A 653 -7.27 14.25 46.95
C PRO A 653 -7.11 15.53 47.74
N GLN A 654 -7.95 15.73 48.75
CA GLN A 654 -7.90 16.92 49.60
C GLN A 654 -7.40 16.57 50.99
N ALA A 655 -6.62 17.49 51.58
CA ALA A 655 -6.12 17.32 52.93
C ALA A 655 -7.30 17.31 53.92
N TYR A 656 -7.29 16.36 54.85
CA TYR A 656 -8.33 16.22 55.86
C TYR A 656 -8.42 17.49 56.72
N GLY A 657 -9.63 18.05 56.86
CA GLY A 657 -9.93 19.16 57.77
C GLY A 657 -9.67 20.58 57.25
N LEU A 658 -9.09 20.76 56.06
CA LEU A 658 -8.76 22.10 55.50
C LEU A 658 -9.64 22.53 54.31
N THR A 659 -10.58 21.69 53.89
CA THR A 659 -11.31 21.86 52.62
C THR A 659 -12.82 21.77 52.82
N PRO A 660 -13.66 22.51 52.06
CA PRO A 660 -15.11 22.36 52.11
C PRO A 660 -15.52 20.90 51.83
N ARG A 661 -16.41 20.34 52.66
CA ARG A 661 -17.00 19.02 52.41
C ARG A 661 -17.93 19.01 51.20
N GLU A 662 -18.45 20.18 50.84
CA GLU A 662 -19.40 20.42 49.77
C GLU A 662 -19.03 21.70 49.01
N GLY A 663 -19.21 21.68 47.69
CA GLY A 663 -18.89 22.78 46.77
C GLY A 663 -18.80 22.27 45.33
N PRO A 664 -18.74 23.16 44.31
CA PRO A 664 -18.63 22.75 42.92
C PRO A 664 -17.41 21.85 42.69
N GLY A 665 -17.65 20.66 42.13
CA GLY A 665 -16.62 19.67 41.83
C GLY A 665 -16.06 18.90 43.03
N PHE A 666 -16.53 19.14 44.26
CA PHE A 666 -16.12 18.36 45.42
C PHE A 666 -17.02 17.15 45.63
N PHE A 667 -16.39 16.00 45.87
CA PHE A 667 -17.08 14.77 46.27
C PHE A 667 -16.48 14.26 47.58
N THR A 668 -17.37 14.01 48.55
CA THR A 668 -17.01 13.38 49.81
C THR A 668 -17.67 12.01 49.88
N GLU A 669 -16.85 10.97 49.94
CA GLU A 669 -17.32 9.61 50.14
C GLU A 669 -17.82 9.46 51.58
N LYS A 670 -19.10 9.10 51.77
CA LYS A 670 -19.73 9.16 53.10
C LYS A 670 -19.17 8.11 54.06
N SER A 671 -18.78 6.94 53.54
CA SER A 671 -18.31 5.82 54.36
C SER A 671 -16.88 6.02 54.87
N SER A 672 -15.99 6.53 54.02
CA SER A 672 -14.61 6.83 54.41
C SER A 672 -14.49 8.21 55.04
N GLY A 673 -15.22 9.20 54.53
CA GLY A 673 -14.97 10.61 54.81
C GLY A 673 -13.85 11.21 53.97
N ILE A 674 -13.34 10.49 52.96
CA ILE A 674 -12.36 11.03 52.00
C ILE A 674 -13.07 12.05 51.12
N THR A 675 -12.53 13.27 51.08
CA THR A 675 -12.94 14.32 50.16
C THR A 675 -11.93 14.44 49.03
N SER A 676 -12.42 14.54 47.79
CA SER A 676 -11.60 14.84 46.62
C SER A 676 -12.29 15.86 45.74
N GLN A 677 -11.49 16.70 45.08
CA GLN A 677 -11.99 17.61 44.05
C GLN A 677 -11.85 16.92 42.70
N PHE A 678 -12.87 17.01 41.85
CA PHE A 678 -12.76 16.54 40.48
C PHE A 678 -11.58 17.22 39.82
N TRP A 679 -10.77 16.48 39.06
CA TRP A 679 -9.57 17.04 38.44
C TRP A 679 -9.70 17.16 36.93
N GLY A 680 -10.52 16.31 36.30
CA GLY A 680 -10.79 16.38 34.87
C GLY A 680 -10.79 15.02 34.19
N SER A 681 -11.49 14.94 33.06
CA SER A 681 -11.26 13.86 32.09
C SER A 681 -9.99 14.13 31.29
N PHE A 682 -9.27 13.06 30.97
CA PHE A 682 -8.07 13.11 30.17
C PHE A 682 -8.03 11.98 29.15
N THR A 683 -7.20 12.17 28.14
CA THR A 683 -6.81 11.14 27.20
C THR A 683 -5.29 11.00 27.16
N ALA A 684 -4.78 9.84 26.76
CA ALA A 684 -3.38 9.62 26.44
C ALA A 684 -3.28 8.58 25.33
N ARG A 685 -2.24 8.70 24.49
CA ARG A 685 -2.03 7.80 23.36
C ARG A 685 -0.83 6.89 23.60
N SER A 686 -0.90 5.70 23.02
CA SER A 686 0.20 4.76 22.91
C SER A 686 0.40 4.40 21.45
N LYS A 687 1.63 4.56 20.98
CA LYS A 687 2.08 4.26 19.61
C LYS A 687 2.77 2.89 19.51
N ASP A 688 2.80 2.13 20.60
CA ASP A 688 3.59 0.92 20.75
C ASP A 688 2.82 -0.21 21.44
N GLU A 689 1.52 -0.33 21.13
CA GLU A 689 0.63 -1.40 21.61
C GLU A 689 0.45 -1.41 23.15
N GLY A 690 0.46 -0.22 23.76
CA GLY A 690 0.20 -0.02 25.18
C GLY A 690 1.42 -0.19 26.09
N ARG A 691 2.62 -0.29 25.52
CA ARG A 691 3.88 -0.47 26.29
C ARG A 691 4.34 0.84 26.91
N SER A 692 4.20 1.94 26.18
CA SER A 692 4.43 3.30 26.67
C SER A 692 3.29 4.22 26.27
N TRP A 693 3.16 5.33 27.02
CA TRP A 693 2.08 6.28 26.87
C TRP A 693 2.65 7.69 26.79
N GLU A 694 2.10 8.48 25.87
CA GLU A 694 2.34 9.92 25.79
C GLU A 694 1.81 10.62 27.05
N PRO A 695 2.26 11.86 27.34
CA PRO A 695 1.70 12.66 28.41
C PRO A 695 0.18 12.77 28.28
N ARG A 696 -0.53 12.68 29.42
CA ARG A 696 -1.97 12.84 29.45
C ARG A 696 -2.38 14.26 29.05
N THR A 697 -3.42 14.38 28.23
CA THR A 697 -4.05 15.62 27.80
C THR A 697 -5.44 15.72 28.42
N TYR A 698 -5.67 16.74 29.24
CA TYR A 698 -7.00 17.00 29.81
C TYR A 698 -7.92 17.62 28.77
N LEU A 699 -9.20 17.23 28.76
CA LEU A 699 -10.21 17.80 27.86
C LEU A 699 -10.42 19.30 28.11
N PRO A 700 -10.88 20.09 27.14
CA PRO A 700 -11.16 21.51 27.39
C PRO A 700 -12.25 21.72 28.44
N GLY A 701 -12.39 22.96 28.90
CA GLY A 701 -13.36 23.33 29.92
C GLY A 701 -14.80 23.07 29.46
N LEU A 702 -15.61 22.53 30.36
CA LEU A 702 -17.03 22.29 30.14
C LEU A 702 -17.81 23.61 30.17
N PRO A 703 -18.50 23.98 29.08
CA PRO A 703 -19.27 25.23 29.03
C PRO A 703 -20.30 25.32 30.16
N GLU A 704 -20.50 26.54 30.67
CA GLU A 704 -21.40 26.87 31.81
C GLU A 704 -21.04 26.28 33.19
N TYR A 705 -19.96 25.51 33.29
CA TYR A 705 -19.43 25.06 34.57
C TYR A 705 -18.36 26.06 35.05
N PRO A 706 -18.34 26.41 36.34
CA PRO A 706 -17.32 27.31 36.86
C PRO A 706 -15.96 26.62 36.86
N ASP A 707 -14.88 27.42 36.85
CA ASP A 707 -13.55 26.91 37.15
C ASP A 707 -13.56 26.20 38.52
N LEU A 708 -12.96 25.01 38.56
CA LEU A 708 -12.75 24.26 39.80
C LEU A 708 -11.79 24.99 40.74
N ILE A 709 -10.77 25.63 40.14
CA ILE A 709 -9.87 26.55 40.83
C ILE A 709 -9.77 27.79 39.94
N PRO A 710 -10.35 28.94 40.35
CA PRO A 710 -10.41 30.14 39.52
C PRO A 710 -9.07 30.52 38.90
N GLY A 711 -9.00 30.56 37.56
CA GLY A 711 -7.80 30.94 36.81
C GLY A 711 -6.65 29.94 36.84
N GLN A 712 -6.83 28.76 37.47
CA GLN A 712 -5.80 27.71 37.55
C GLN A 712 -6.28 26.37 37.01
N ARG A 713 -7.56 26.03 37.19
CA ARG A 713 -8.12 24.74 36.78
C ARG A 713 -9.56 24.91 36.32
N VAL A 714 -9.77 24.79 35.02
CA VAL A 714 -11.11 24.72 34.43
C VAL A 714 -11.76 23.37 34.75
N TRP A 715 -13.08 23.28 34.61
CA TRP A 715 -13.80 22.01 34.70
C TRP A 715 -13.57 21.18 33.44
N HIS A 716 -12.42 20.48 33.38
CA HIS A 716 -11.99 19.73 32.20
C HIS A 716 -12.94 18.57 31.88
N GLY A 717 -13.80 18.73 30.88
CA GLY A 717 -14.81 17.73 30.54
C GLY A 717 -15.89 17.56 31.62
N GLY A 718 -16.45 16.36 31.70
CA GLY A 718 -17.05 15.82 32.92
C GLY A 718 -16.28 14.56 33.33
N ARG A 719 -16.86 13.71 34.17
CA ARG A 719 -16.35 12.35 34.41
C ARG A 719 -16.51 11.51 33.15
N HIS A 720 -15.66 10.50 32.96
CA HIS A 720 -15.70 9.67 31.76
C HIS A 720 -15.63 8.18 32.07
N ARG A 721 -16.68 7.46 31.70
CA ARG A 721 -16.71 6.01 31.61
C ARG A 721 -17.66 5.63 30.48
N GLY A 722 -17.20 4.84 29.53
CA GLY A 722 -17.98 4.40 28.38
C GLY A 722 -17.14 4.32 27.11
N GLN A 723 -17.70 3.72 26.07
CA GLN A 723 -17.00 3.58 24.78
C GLN A 723 -16.98 4.90 24.02
N ALA A 724 -15.81 5.21 23.47
CA ALA A 724 -15.61 6.19 22.43
C ALA A 724 -16.01 5.61 21.06
N VAL A 725 -16.28 6.46 20.08
CA VAL A 725 -16.65 6.03 18.72
C VAL A 725 -16.02 6.92 17.66
N MET A 726 -15.70 6.34 16.50
CA MET A 726 -15.38 7.12 15.30
C MET A 726 -16.66 7.42 14.55
N ALA A 727 -16.92 8.70 14.28
CA ALA A 727 -17.90 9.13 13.29
C ALA A 727 -17.46 8.70 11.87
N ASP A 728 -18.38 8.76 10.93
CA ASP A 728 -18.14 8.44 9.51
C ASP A 728 -17.21 9.44 8.82
N ASP A 729 -17.25 10.71 9.24
CA ASP A 729 -16.35 11.77 8.79
C ASP A 729 -14.92 11.71 9.39
N GLY A 730 -14.64 10.70 10.21
CA GLY A 730 -13.33 10.50 10.83
C GLY A 730 -13.12 11.25 12.15
N ARG A 731 -14.11 11.97 12.69
CA ARG A 731 -14.04 12.52 14.05
C ARG A 731 -14.08 11.42 15.10
N LEU A 732 -13.23 11.52 16.10
CA LEU A 732 -13.29 10.71 17.31
C LEU A 732 -14.19 11.40 18.34
N LEU A 733 -15.18 10.69 18.86
CA LEU A 733 -16.16 11.21 19.82
C LEU A 733 -16.05 10.49 21.17
N ILE A 734 -16.09 11.25 22.25
CA ILE A 734 -16.18 10.73 23.62
C ILE A 734 -17.33 11.39 24.39
N GLY A 735 -18.08 10.56 25.11
CA GLY A 735 -19.11 11.02 26.03
C GLY A 735 -18.56 11.23 27.43
N THR A 736 -18.85 12.37 28.05
CA THR A 736 -18.55 12.67 29.46
C THR A 736 -19.85 12.97 30.20
N TYR A 737 -19.83 12.97 31.54
CA TYR A 737 -20.99 13.29 32.35
C TYR A 737 -20.62 14.02 33.64
N ASP A 738 -21.43 14.98 34.05
CA ASP A 738 -21.26 15.63 35.34
C ASP A 738 -22.54 16.34 35.81
N ARG A 739 -22.45 17.01 36.96
CA ARG A 739 -23.50 17.84 37.55
C ARG A 739 -22.89 19.08 38.20
N LYS A 740 -23.56 20.23 38.09
CA LYS A 740 -23.08 21.52 38.62
C LYS A 740 -22.89 21.48 40.14
N ASP A 741 -23.75 20.76 40.85
CA ASP A 741 -23.70 20.53 42.29
C ASP A 741 -24.36 19.19 42.67
N ASN A 742 -24.40 18.89 43.98
CA ASN A 742 -24.98 17.64 44.48
C ASN A 742 -26.52 17.55 44.40
N ALA A 743 -27.22 18.67 44.20
CA ALA A 743 -28.67 18.72 44.06
C ALA A 743 -29.12 18.53 42.60
N SER A 744 -28.25 18.87 41.65
CA SER A 744 -28.47 18.75 40.23
C SER A 744 -28.45 17.29 39.74
N ALA A 745 -29.31 16.96 38.78
CA ALA A 745 -29.24 15.71 38.04
C ALA A 745 -27.96 15.64 37.19
N PHE A 746 -27.45 14.44 36.95
CA PHE A 746 -26.34 14.25 36.01
C PHE A 746 -26.78 14.53 34.57
N ARG A 747 -25.92 15.19 33.81
CA ARG A 747 -26.06 15.41 32.37
C ARG A 747 -24.83 14.84 31.64
N CYS A 748 -25.03 14.37 30.42
CA CYS A 748 -23.97 13.91 29.53
C CYS A 748 -23.63 14.96 28.46
N PHE A 749 -22.38 14.95 28.00
CA PHE A 749 -21.80 15.89 27.04
C PHE A 749 -20.88 15.15 26.06
N ILE A 750 -20.72 15.68 24.85
CA ILE A 750 -19.79 15.15 23.85
C ILE A 750 -18.60 16.08 23.64
N TYR A 751 -17.43 15.45 23.57
CA TYR A 751 -16.21 16.06 23.05
C TYR A 751 -15.80 15.33 21.77
N GLU A 752 -15.21 16.08 20.85
CA GLU A 752 -14.77 15.57 19.56
C GLU A 752 -13.31 15.94 19.29
N SER A 753 -12.66 15.11 18.48
CA SER A 753 -11.31 15.31 17.99
C SER A 753 -11.27 14.99 16.49
N VAL A 754 -10.66 15.89 15.72
CA VAL A 754 -10.44 15.75 14.27
C VAL A 754 -9.04 15.20 13.93
N ASP A 755 -8.20 15.04 14.95
CA ASP A 755 -6.78 14.69 14.85
C ASP A 755 -6.44 13.44 15.68
N GLN A 756 -7.40 12.51 15.74
CA GLN A 756 -7.25 11.20 16.40
C GLN A 756 -6.84 11.29 17.89
N GLY A 757 -7.34 12.30 18.59
CA GLY A 757 -7.21 12.49 20.03
C GLY A 757 -6.03 13.37 20.47
N GLU A 758 -5.34 14.06 19.54
CA GLU A 758 -4.29 15.02 19.90
C GLU A 758 -4.88 16.27 20.55
N THR A 759 -5.93 16.82 19.94
CA THR A 759 -6.70 17.94 20.46
C THR A 759 -8.17 17.59 20.54
N TRP A 760 -8.85 18.23 21.48
CA TRP A 760 -10.26 18.01 21.75
C TRP A 760 -10.98 19.34 21.76
N GLN A 761 -12.22 19.34 21.29
CA GLN A 761 -13.15 20.45 21.43
C GLN A 761 -14.49 19.97 21.98
N PHE A 762 -15.19 20.86 22.68
CA PHE A 762 -16.56 20.60 23.11
C PHE A 762 -17.48 20.61 21.88
N SER A 763 -18.26 19.56 21.69
CA SER A 763 -19.19 19.44 20.56
C SER A 763 -20.59 19.93 20.97
N GLY A 764 -21.13 19.40 22.07
CA GLY A 764 -22.47 19.75 22.51
C GLY A 764 -22.97 18.91 23.69
N PRO A 765 -24.15 19.24 24.23
CA PRO A 765 -24.83 18.39 25.20
C PRO A 765 -25.29 17.07 24.54
N LEU A 766 -25.05 15.96 25.23
CA LEU A 766 -25.56 14.64 24.81
C LEU A 766 -26.96 14.40 25.40
N THR A 767 -27.27 14.99 26.54
CA THR A 767 -28.60 14.96 27.16
C THR A 767 -28.98 16.37 27.58
N ASP A 768 -29.54 17.16 26.66
CA ASP A 768 -29.97 18.53 26.92
C ASP A 768 -31.38 18.57 27.50
N VAL A 769 -31.52 18.12 28.75
CA VAL A 769 -32.81 18.09 29.43
C VAL A 769 -32.68 18.87 30.73
N GLU A 770 -33.21 20.10 30.72
CA GLU A 770 -33.19 20.96 31.91
C GLU A 770 -34.22 20.54 32.96
N ASP A 771 -35.24 19.78 32.57
CA ASP A 771 -36.48 19.61 33.34
C ASP A 771 -36.92 18.14 33.46
N THR A 772 -35.98 17.25 33.83
CA THR A 772 -36.32 15.87 34.22
C THR A 772 -35.75 15.51 35.57
N ASN A 773 -36.56 14.85 36.40
CA ASN A 773 -36.11 14.17 37.64
C ASN A 773 -35.14 12.99 37.39
N ILE A 774 -34.77 12.74 36.13
CA ILE A 774 -33.89 11.65 35.71
C ILE A 774 -32.51 12.22 35.38
N GLY A 775 -31.46 11.65 35.97
CA GLY A 775 -30.07 11.96 35.63
C GLY A 775 -29.45 10.91 34.71
N PHE A 776 -28.55 11.32 33.82
CA PHE A 776 -27.86 10.46 32.85
C PHE A 776 -26.36 10.46 33.08
N ALA A 777 -25.73 9.28 33.03
CA ALA A 777 -24.30 9.13 33.27
C ALA A 777 -23.69 7.97 32.49
N GLU A 778 -22.36 7.90 32.53
CA GLU A 778 -21.56 6.79 31.98
C GLU A 778 -21.94 6.46 30.51
N PRO A 779 -21.99 7.47 29.61
CA PRO A 779 -22.49 7.28 28.25
C PRO A 779 -21.57 6.38 27.43
N THR A 780 -22.13 5.34 26.86
CA THR A 780 -21.45 4.44 25.92
C THR A 780 -21.90 4.74 24.50
N LEU A 781 -20.97 5.20 23.66
CA LEU A 781 -21.24 5.50 22.25
C LEU A 781 -21.05 4.25 21.39
N TYR A 782 -21.91 4.09 20.39
CA TYR A 782 -21.83 2.98 19.44
C TYR A 782 -22.36 3.39 18.06
N ARG A 783 -21.70 2.94 16.99
CA ARG A 783 -22.12 3.18 15.60
C ARG A 783 -22.88 1.98 15.05
N LEU A 784 -24.11 2.23 14.61
CA LEU A 784 -24.96 1.26 13.91
C LEU A 784 -24.45 1.04 12.47
N THR A 785 -24.94 0.01 11.79
CA THR A 785 -24.51 -0.32 10.41
C THR A 785 -24.98 0.70 9.37
N ASN A 786 -26.00 1.50 9.70
CA ASN A 786 -26.49 2.61 8.87
C ASN A 786 -25.78 3.95 9.17
N ASN A 787 -24.66 3.92 9.90
CA ASN A 787 -23.88 5.08 10.37
C ASN A 787 -24.55 5.97 11.43
N ASP A 788 -25.78 5.68 11.85
CA ASP A 788 -26.35 6.34 13.03
C ASP A 788 -25.49 6.05 14.26
N LEU A 789 -25.33 7.06 15.11
CA LEU A 789 -24.71 6.90 16.42
C LEU A 789 -25.79 6.76 17.48
N ILE A 790 -25.59 5.84 18.43
CA ILE A 790 -26.41 5.74 19.62
C ILE A 790 -25.56 5.93 20.87
N ALA A 791 -26.15 6.50 21.91
CA ALA A 791 -25.54 6.61 23.22
C ALA A 791 -26.42 5.90 24.26
N LEU A 792 -25.82 4.95 24.98
CA LEU A 792 -26.46 4.19 26.04
C LEU A 792 -26.07 4.81 27.39
N HIS A 793 -27.07 5.19 28.19
CA HIS A 793 -26.87 5.92 29.44
C HIS A 793 -27.31 5.11 30.64
N ARG A 794 -26.49 5.13 31.68
CA ARG A 794 -26.95 4.84 33.04
C ARG A 794 -27.92 5.93 33.47
N THR A 795 -29.00 5.53 34.14
CA THR A 795 -29.98 6.46 34.68
C THR A 795 -29.95 6.53 36.21
N PHE A 796 -30.30 7.70 36.74
CA PHE A 796 -30.63 7.95 38.13
C PHE A 796 -32.08 8.42 38.20
N GLY A 797 -32.90 7.85 39.09
CA GLY A 797 -34.32 8.21 39.20
C GLY A 797 -35.26 7.51 38.21
N ALA A 798 -34.76 6.57 37.39
CA ALA A 798 -35.56 5.78 36.43
C ALA A 798 -35.46 4.26 36.68
N GLU A 799 -35.42 3.84 37.95
CA GLU A 799 -35.41 2.43 38.38
C GLU A 799 -34.26 1.59 37.78
N GLY A 800 -33.18 2.23 37.33
CA GLY A 800 -32.03 1.57 36.72
C GLY A 800 -32.25 1.10 35.27
N LYS A 801 -33.34 1.54 34.63
CA LYS A 801 -33.58 1.29 33.20
C LYS A 801 -32.51 1.96 32.35
N LEU A 802 -32.10 1.30 31.27
CA LEU A 802 -31.27 1.89 30.23
C LEU A 802 -32.02 3.06 29.57
N ALA A 803 -31.32 4.16 29.29
CA ALA A 803 -31.81 5.17 28.36
C ALA A 803 -30.94 5.20 27.10
N ILE A 804 -31.56 5.37 25.93
CA ILE A 804 -30.86 5.51 24.64
C ILE A 804 -31.30 6.78 23.95
N ASN A 805 -30.34 7.53 23.41
CA ASN A 805 -30.60 8.48 22.34
C ASN A 805 -29.72 8.21 21.13
N ARG A 806 -30.09 8.84 20.01
CA ARG A 806 -29.57 8.62 18.68
C ARG A 806 -29.23 9.96 18.01
N SER A 807 -28.15 9.93 17.26
CA SER A 807 -27.79 10.92 16.26
C SER A 807 -27.80 10.26 14.88
N SER A 808 -28.42 10.93 13.90
CA SER A 808 -28.44 10.53 12.49
C SER A 808 -27.64 11.49 11.60
N ASP A 809 -26.84 12.36 12.21
CA ASP A 809 -26.05 13.40 11.55
C ASP A 809 -24.56 13.35 11.97
N GLY A 810 -24.05 12.15 12.28
CA GLY A 810 -22.63 11.99 12.64
C GLY A 810 -22.27 12.56 14.02
N GLY A 811 -23.24 12.70 14.92
CA GLY A 811 -23.03 13.09 16.31
C GLY A 811 -23.18 14.59 16.60
N TYR A 812 -23.58 15.41 15.62
CA TYR A 812 -23.79 16.86 15.83
C TYR A 812 -25.04 17.13 16.67
N THR A 813 -26.14 16.42 16.41
CA THR A 813 -27.37 16.55 17.19
C THR A 813 -27.88 15.20 17.66
N TRP A 814 -28.52 15.20 18.84
CA TRP A 814 -29.00 14.00 19.50
C TRP A 814 -30.47 14.18 19.89
N ASN A 815 -31.28 13.15 19.64
CA ASN A 815 -32.67 13.17 20.11
C ASN A 815 -32.76 12.99 21.65
N LEU A 816 -33.98 13.14 22.18
CA LEU A 816 -34.22 12.96 23.60
C LEU A 816 -33.98 11.49 24.02
N PRO A 817 -33.40 11.23 25.21
CA PRO A 817 -33.23 9.88 25.72
C PRO A 817 -34.57 9.14 25.93
N GLU A 818 -34.68 7.96 25.33
CA GLU A 818 -35.80 7.03 25.47
C GLU A 818 -35.45 5.92 26.48
N LEU A 819 -36.34 5.65 27.43
CA LEU A 819 -36.17 4.56 28.40
C LEU A 819 -36.47 3.21 27.75
N ILE A 820 -35.58 2.24 27.97
CA ILE A 820 -35.73 0.86 27.51
C ILE A 820 -36.16 0.00 28.70
N ASP A 821 -37.43 -0.37 28.74
CA ASP A 821 -38.02 -1.16 29.85
C ASP A 821 -37.36 -2.53 30.03
N ASP A 822 -36.87 -3.07 28.93
CA ASP A 822 -36.38 -4.43 28.75
C ASP A 822 -34.94 -4.65 29.21
N VAL A 823 -34.25 -3.59 29.63
CA VAL A 823 -32.84 -3.60 30.03
C VAL A 823 -32.66 -2.78 31.31
N VAL A 824 -32.43 -3.48 32.42
CA VAL A 824 -32.25 -2.87 33.75
C VAL A 824 -30.86 -3.22 34.30
N GLY A 825 -30.03 -2.21 34.52
CA GLY A 825 -28.66 -2.36 35.01
C GLY A 825 -27.75 -1.21 34.56
N HIS A 826 -26.48 -1.27 34.94
CA HIS A 826 -25.45 -0.29 34.53
C HIS A 826 -24.03 -0.66 35.02
N PRO A 827 -22.98 -0.02 34.48
CA PRO A 827 -22.98 0.67 33.18
C PRO A 827 -23.05 -0.32 32.03
N PHE A 828 -23.20 0.22 30.82
CA PHE A 828 -23.33 -0.55 29.59
C PHE A 828 -22.00 -0.64 28.85
N GLN A 829 -21.82 -1.71 28.08
CA GLN A 829 -20.77 -1.79 27.08
C GLN A 829 -21.27 -2.63 25.90
N VAL A 830 -21.05 -2.18 24.68
CA VAL A 830 -21.50 -2.84 23.47
C VAL A 830 -20.33 -3.61 22.83
N VAL A 831 -20.51 -4.90 22.57
CA VAL A 831 -19.53 -5.71 21.84
C VAL A 831 -20.16 -6.26 20.57
N THR A 832 -19.60 -5.90 19.43
CA THR A 832 -20.00 -6.47 18.13
C THR A 832 -19.61 -7.94 18.06
N VAL A 833 -20.58 -8.82 17.80
CA VAL A 833 -20.36 -10.28 17.73
C VAL A 833 -20.55 -10.85 16.32
N SER A 834 -21.29 -10.17 15.45
CA SER A 834 -21.42 -10.50 14.03
C SER A 834 -21.74 -9.25 13.20
N SER A 835 -21.93 -9.39 11.88
CA SER A 835 -22.37 -8.26 11.05
C SER A 835 -23.74 -7.73 11.48
N ASP A 836 -24.59 -8.59 12.02
CA ASP A 836 -25.99 -8.30 12.34
C ASP A 836 -26.22 -8.03 13.83
N TRP A 837 -25.37 -8.59 14.71
CA TRP A 837 -25.62 -8.59 16.15
C TRP A 837 -24.48 -8.01 16.97
N ALA A 838 -24.86 -7.29 18.02
CA ALA A 838 -24.02 -6.91 19.14
C ALA A 838 -24.61 -7.45 20.44
N ILE A 839 -23.79 -7.61 21.47
CA ILE A 839 -24.21 -7.88 22.84
C ILE A 839 -23.95 -6.64 23.69
N VAL A 840 -24.96 -6.19 24.41
CA VAL A 840 -24.83 -5.12 25.40
C VAL A 840 -24.66 -5.76 26.77
N LEU A 841 -23.47 -5.60 27.35
CA LEU A 841 -23.09 -6.11 28.67
C LEU A 841 -23.41 -5.07 29.75
N TYR A 842 -23.93 -5.50 30.88
CA TYR A 842 -24.23 -4.63 32.02
C TYR A 842 -24.29 -5.39 33.34
N ALA A 843 -24.24 -4.67 34.46
CA ALA A 843 -24.47 -5.25 35.79
C ALA A 843 -25.86 -4.88 36.30
N PHE A 844 -26.64 -5.89 36.70
CA PHE A 844 -27.86 -5.67 37.47
C PHE A 844 -27.50 -5.67 38.96
N ARG A 845 -27.57 -4.50 39.59
CA ARG A 845 -27.17 -4.28 40.98
C ARG A 845 -28.39 -4.21 41.88
N SER A 846 -28.65 -5.29 42.62
CA SER A 846 -29.82 -5.41 43.50
C SER A 846 -29.44 -6.03 44.83
N LYS A 847 -30.40 -6.62 45.56
CA LYS A 847 -30.10 -7.47 46.73
C LYS A 847 -29.27 -8.70 46.32
N VAL A 848 -29.51 -9.23 45.13
CA VAL A 848 -28.70 -10.28 44.49
C VAL A 848 -28.24 -9.74 43.14
N SER A 849 -26.98 -9.34 43.07
CA SER A 849 -26.42 -8.71 41.90
C SER A 849 -25.87 -9.73 40.90
N SER A 850 -25.91 -9.36 39.63
CA SER A 850 -25.50 -10.22 38.51
C SER A 850 -24.84 -9.41 37.38
N ILE A 851 -24.04 -10.08 36.57
CA ILE A 851 -23.55 -9.61 35.27
C ILE A 851 -24.42 -10.25 34.20
N LYS A 852 -24.92 -9.42 33.29
CA LYS A 852 -25.83 -9.82 32.24
C LYS A 852 -25.36 -9.32 30.88
N GLY A 853 -25.94 -9.89 29.83
CA GLY A 853 -25.86 -9.35 28.47
C GLY A 853 -27.21 -9.49 27.76
N LYS A 854 -27.53 -8.57 26.85
CA LYS A 854 -28.70 -8.68 25.96
C LYS A 854 -28.29 -8.39 24.53
N PHE A 855 -28.85 -9.11 23.57
CA PHE A 855 -28.54 -8.87 22.17
C PHE A 855 -29.21 -7.60 21.66
N MET A 856 -28.48 -6.89 20.81
CA MET A 856 -28.94 -5.71 20.10
C MET A 856 -28.67 -5.89 18.61
N ASN A 857 -29.70 -5.70 17.80
CA ASN A 857 -29.62 -5.71 16.36
C ASN A 857 -28.83 -4.47 15.89
N ARG A 858 -27.74 -4.67 15.16
CA ARG A 858 -26.83 -3.57 14.76
C ARG A 858 -27.38 -2.67 13.66
N HIS A 859 -28.41 -3.11 12.96
CA HIS A 859 -29.07 -2.32 11.91
C HIS A 859 -30.09 -1.37 12.50
N THR A 860 -30.74 -1.75 13.60
CA THR A 860 -31.85 -0.97 14.16
C THR A 860 -31.58 -0.40 15.54
N GLY A 861 -30.61 -0.93 16.29
CA GLY A 861 -30.38 -0.61 17.70
C GLY A 861 -31.41 -1.23 18.65
N LYS A 862 -32.30 -2.10 18.18
CA LYS A 862 -33.33 -2.74 19.00
C LYS A 862 -32.80 -3.98 19.71
N PHE A 863 -33.27 -4.21 20.94
CA PHE A 863 -32.93 -5.38 21.73
C PHE A 863 -33.82 -6.57 21.38
N GLU A 864 -33.23 -7.76 21.31
CA GLU A 864 -33.93 -9.00 20.99
C GLU A 864 -33.42 -10.17 21.84
N GLY A 865 -34.28 -11.17 22.05
CA GLY A 865 -33.95 -12.38 22.82
C GLY A 865 -33.97 -12.20 24.34
N GLU A 866 -33.68 -13.31 25.02
CA GLU A 866 -33.60 -13.39 26.49
C GLU A 866 -32.28 -12.80 27.03
N GLU A 867 -32.29 -12.32 28.27
CA GLU A 867 -31.07 -11.89 28.95
C GLU A 867 -30.13 -13.07 29.22
N LEU A 868 -28.87 -12.92 28.83
CA LEU A 868 -27.79 -13.85 29.16
C LEU A 868 -27.26 -13.54 30.56
N VAL A 869 -27.40 -14.46 31.50
CA VAL A 869 -26.81 -14.32 32.85
C VAL A 869 -25.39 -14.86 32.86
N LEU A 870 -24.41 -13.96 32.80
CA LEU A 870 -22.98 -14.31 32.78
C LEU A 870 -22.45 -14.71 34.16
N ARG A 871 -22.95 -14.03 35.21
CA ARG A 871 -22.57 -14.26 36.61
C ARG A 871 -23.70 -13.82 37.52
N THR A 872 -24.00 -14.59 38.55
CA THR A 872 -24.99 -14.22 39.56
C THR A 872 -24.55 -14.61 40.97
N GLY A 873 -25.19 -14.03 41.99
CA GLY A 873 -25.04 -14.42 43.38
C GLY A 873 -24.28 -13.44 44.28
N ALA A 874 -23.91 -12.25 43.79
CA ALA A 874 -23.29 -11.23 44.64
C ALA A 874 -24.33 -10.67 45.62
N LYS A 875 -24.00 -10.67 46.92
CA LYS A 875 -24.85 -10.09 47.98
C LYS A 875 -24.55 -8.61 48.24
N THR A 876 -24.01 -7.92 47.24
CA THR A 876 -23.65 -6.50 47.29
C THR A 876 -23.86 -5.89 45.91
N GLN A 877 -24.07 -4.57 45.88
CA GLN A 877 -24.20 -3.80 44.64
C GLN A 877 -22.84 -3.39 44.06
N ASP A 878 -21.77 -3.50 44.84
CA ASP A 878 -20.41 -3.10 44.45
C ASP A 878 -19.72 -4.19 43.62
N ILE A 879 -20.23 -4.37 42.40
CA ILE A 879 -19.74 -5.26 41.36
C ILE A 879 -19.97 -4.63 39.98
N GLY A 880 -19.38 -5.15 38.92
CA GLY A 880 -19.83 -4.87 37.55
C GLY A 880 -18.81 -4.17 36.66
N TYR A 881 -19.28 -3.16 35.92
CA TYR A 881 -18.54 -2.51 34.83
C TYR A 881 -17.99 -3.55 33.85
N PRO A 882 -18.85 -4.40 33.28
CA PRO A 882 -18.39 -5.41 32.35
C PRO A 882 -17.77 -4.74 31.12
N CYS A 883 -16.69 -5.34 30.65
CA CYS A 883 -16.07 -5.08 29.38
C CYS A 883 -15.89 -6.40 28.63
N GLY A 884 -16.02 -6.41 27.31
CA GLY A 884 -15.87 -7.59 26.51
C GLY A 884 -15.10 -7.35 25.22
N LEU A 885 -14.62 -8.46 24.67
CA LEU A 885 -13.78 -8.51 23.50
C LEU A 885 -14.11 -9.77 22.69
N LEU A 886 -14.49 -9.59 21.42
CA LEU A 886 -14.68 -10.70 20.49
C LEU A 886 -13.33 -11.41 20.28
N LEU A 887 -13.31 -12.73 20.27
CA LEU A 887 -12.10 -13.54 20.13
C LEU A 887 -11.96 -14.04 18.68
N PRO A 888 -10.73 -14.39 18.24
CA PRO A 888 -10.47 -14.93 16.90
C PRO A 888 -11.39 -16.09 16.47
N ASN A 889 -11.79 -16.92 17.44
CA ASN A 889 -12.64 -18.10 17.23
C ASN A 889 -14.15 -17.79 17.21
N GLY A 890 -14.53 -16.51 17.17
CA GLY A 890 -15.93 -16.07 17.25
C GLY A 890 -16.53 -16.07 18.65
N GLY A 891 -15.80 -16.54 19.67
CA GLY A 891 -16.21 -16.43 21.06
C GLY A 891 -16.05 -15.03 21.64
N LEU A 892 -16.52 -14.80 22.85
CA LEU A 892 -16.41 -13.53 23.55
C LEU A 892 -15.71 -13.74 24.90
N LEU A 893 -14.71 -12.94 25.21
CA LEU A 893 -14.22 -12.76 26.58
C LEU A 893 -14.98 -11.60 27.21
N ALA A 894 -15.59 -11.79 28.37
CA ALA A 894 -16.18 -10.72 29.16
C ALA A 894 -15.51 -10.66 30.54
N CYS A 895 -14.92 -9.52 30.89
CA CYS A 895 -14.30 -9.24 32.17
C CYS A 895 -15.10 -8.17 32.94
N TYR A 896 -15.14 -8.29 34.26
CA TYR A 896 -15.83 -7.36 35.15
C TYR A 896 -15.12 -7.40 36.50
N TYR A 897 -15.35 -6.40 37.36
CA TYR A 897 -14.89 -6.54 38.73
C TYR A 897 -15.94 -7.24 39.59
N TRP A 898 -15.45 -8.07 40.51
CA TRP A 898 -16.25 -8.81 41.46
C TRP A 898 -15.67 -8.65 42.86
N ILE A 899 -16.43 -9.09 43.86
CA ILE A 899 -16.05 -9.01 45.26
C ILE A 899 -16.20 -10.37 45.92
N ASN A 900 -15.13 -10.79 46.60
CA ASN A 900 -15.13 -12.08 47.29
C ASN A 900 -15.76 -11.98 48.69
N ALA A 901 -15.88 -13.11 49.38
CA ALA A 901 -16.47 -13.17 50.72
C ALA A 901 -15.73 -12.31 51.78
N ASN A 902 -14.45 -11.99 51.53
CA ASN A 902 -13.62 -11.16 52.40
C ASN A 902 -13.72 -9.67 52.07
N GLY A 903 -14.59 -9.28 51.14
CA GLY A 903 -14.77 -7.89 50.72
C GLY A 903 -13.66 -7.37 49.78
N THR A 904 -12.78 -8.22 49.28
CA THR A 904 -11.71 -7.81 48.36
C THR A 904 -12.21 -7.79 46.93
N ARG A 905 -11.93 -6.69 46.21
CA ARG A 905 -12.30 -6.51 44.80
C ARG A 905 -11.21 -7.04 43.89
N PHE A 906 -11.62 -7.78 42.87
CA PHE A 906 -10.73 -8.41 41.89
C PHE A 906 -11.37 -8.39 40.50
N ILE A 907 -10.59 -8.66 39.45
CA ILE A 907 -11.11 -8.80 38.09
C ILE A 907 -11.46 -10.27 37.85
N GLU A 908 -12.73 -10.53 37.54
CA GLU A 908 -13.26 -11.84 37.15
C GLU A 908 -13.60 -11.83 35.65
N GLY A 909 -13.61 -12.99 35.02
CA GLY A 909 -13.93 -13.15 33.61
C GLY A 909 -14.76 -14.39 33.34
N VAL A 910 -15.48 -14.36 32.23
CA VAL A 910 -16.14 -15.52 31.61
C VAL A 910 -15.84 -15.53 30.12
N THR A 911 -15.88 -16.71 29.53
CA THR A 911 -15.86 -16.88 28.07
C THR A 911 -17.22 -17.34 27.59
N LEU A 912 -17.66 -16.82 26.46
CA LEU A 912 -18.84 -17.27 25.73
C LEU A 912 -18.35 -17.92 24.45
N THR A 913 -18.59 -19.21 24.30
CA THR A 913 -18.18 -19.96 23.10
C THR A 913 -19.39 -20.13 22.18
N PRO A 914 -19.30 -19.82 20.87
CA PRO A 914 -20.42 -20.01 19.95
C PRO A 914 -20.84 -21.48 19.91
N GLN A 915 -22.14 -21.72 19.76
CA GLN A 915 -22.70 -23.06 19.57
C GLN A 915 -22.68 -23.52 18.11
#